data_AF-A6GDB4-F1
#
_entry.id   AF-A6GDB4-F1
#
_cell.length_a   1.000
_cell.length_b   1.000
_cell.length_c   1.000
_cell.angle_alpha   90.00
_cell.angle_beta   90.00
_cell.angle_gamma   90.00
#
_symmetry.space_group_name_H-M   'P 1'
#
loop_
_entity.id
_entity.type
_entity.pdbx_description
1 polymer ?
#
loop_
_entity_poly.entity_id
_entity_poly.type
_entity_poly.pdbx_seq_one_letter_code
_entity_poly.pdbx_strand_id
1 'polypeptide(L)'
;MAKSKRSSKQPKTRARKVRRKAKAKPGLSPKIVSYAVYPALGVARVGNAPVEYFMAPEAPGVLPNPDGDVPGREPSWHPGWKDAQGRIKRQACRFRVYGLDAKGRAVAEVTAEHAQIEWRVHVAARKAAWYMFNNAMDLGDYAKESLMRNAGIARDKLAITPPICSISGASTNASGRERQYRMRGRIMGTQSVTLGELRTDDAGRLVVLGGSGDAASFTDYLNPITTFANNEGWYDDIADGPVRATIRLANGETHEAEPAVVVTTPPNYGPGLLGVVTMYDVCRDLFYREGVGGGEPLPRPERPSFTDDIYPIFERLSRTQWVNQGFFMLFGDGSPASFNDPERIARLAKLGDTPAQRRQNARARATVFAWFRDPNSSKAKPAKIPPFYGDAFGDFSGLPNDELAVTATQYAFLRQWAAGDFERDWRGRRRPRPLSTLAVSAQPEALDRAHLEDILGGPFHPGIEITWTMRRASMWKAPYRLELLPEGEQPSDDYGPILRPEQCLGEDGPLQANGPGSLTRWMGTPWQTDSASCLSGYDASYYLPLPSFWAARIPNEVLSRFGYERSADTKLTEAQRQRHFSLRAYWLRDLAPDGNARRQDMVANWWKLGVVAPRPAPRGKANLSDSRVVWIETGRNAQYTKDDPTRRQIIAAERRVGPALDGQGKADSHLDGPKHAPPEGEDARSVPIAKRRRRYTREDR
;
A
#
# COMPACT_ATOMS: atom_id res chain seq x y z
N MET A 1 -35.84 -84.40 -9.95
CA MET A 1 -36.79 -83.59 -10.72
C MET A 1 -36.56 -82.11 -10.42
N ALA A 2 -36.72 -81.28 -11.45
CA ALA A 2 -36.34 -79.88 -11.56
C ALA A 2 -36.90 -78.92 -10.47
N LYS A 3 -36.08 -77.95 -10.02
CA LYS A 3 -36.14 -76.52 -10.44
C LYS A 3 -35.33 -75.60 -9.51
N SER A 4 -34.34 -74.94 -10.12
CA SER A 4 -33.93 -73.53 -9.98
C SER A 4 -33.88 -72.86 -8.60
N LYS A 5 -32.66 -72.55 -8.12
CA LYS A 5 -32.40 -71.48 -7.14
C LYS A 5 -31.34 -70.52 -7.68
N ARG A 6 -31.71 -69.23 -7.75
CA ARG A 6 -30.84 -68.08 -7.94
C ARG A 6 -29.96 -67.86 -6.70
N SER A 7 -28.68 -67.51 -6.88
CA SER A 7 -27.98 -66.53 -6.05
C SER A 7 -26.56 -66.22 -6.56
N SER A 8 -26.28 -64.92 -6.69
CA SER A 8 -25.02 -64.17 -6.56
C SER A 8 -23.70 -64.72 -7.13
N LYS A 9 -23.08 -63.93 -8.03
CA LYS A 9 -21.79 -63.22 -7.82
C LYS A 9 -21.33 -62.57 -9.13
N GLN A 10 -20.67 -61.42 -8.98
CA GLN A 10 -20.15 -60.50 -10.01
C GLN A 10 -19.33 -61.17 -11.13
N PRO A 11 -19.25 -60.52 -12.31
CA PRO A 11 -18.03 -60.53 -13.10
C PRO A 11 -17.48 -59.13 -13.43
N LYS A 12 -16.15 -59.10 -13.47
CA LYS A 12 -15.25 -57.99 -13.79
C LYS A 12 -15.53 -57.40 -15.18
N THR A 13 -15.66 -56.07 -15.26
CA THR A 13 -15.77 -55.34 -16.55
C THR A 13 -14.41 -54.97 -17.11
N ARG A 14 -14.17 -55.43 -18.34
CA ARG A 14 -13.06 -55.11 -19.23
C ARG A 14 -13.01 -53.61 -19.59
N ALA A 15 -11.78 -53.11 -19.70
CA ALA A 15 -11.39 -51.79 -20.15
C ALA A 15 -11.95 -51.41 -21.54
N ARG A 16 -12.38 -50.15 -21.70
CA ARG A 16 -12.80 -49.57 -22.98
C ARG A 16 -12.13 -48.22 -23.24
N LYS A 17 -11.16 -48.27 -24.15
CA LYS A 17 -10.65 -47.27 -25.10
C LYS A 17 -10.81 -45.78 -24.76
N VAL A 18 -9.66 -45.17 -24.45
CA VAL A 18 -9.37 -43.74 -24.45
C VAL A 18 -9.73 -43.11 -25.81
N ARG A 19 -10.57 -42.07 -25.78
CA ARG A 19 -10.83 -41.19 -26.92
C ARG A 19 -9.56 -40.40 -27.27
N ARG A 20 -9.05 -40.61 -28.48
CA ARG A 20 -8.04 -39.75 -29.14
C ARG A 20 -8.55 -38.30 -29.14
N LYS A 21 -7.83 -37.39 -28.47
CA LYS A 21 -7.96 -35.95 -28.67
C LYS A 21 -7.67 -35.65 -30.15
N ALA A 22 -8.61 -34.99 -30.81
CA ALA A 22 -8.37 -34.40 -32.12
C ALA A 22 -7.20 -33.40 -31.99
N LYS A 23 -6.14 -33.60 -32.77
CA LYS A 23 -5.06 -32.63 -32.93
C LYS A 23 -5.68 -31.37 -33.54
N ALA A 24 -5.63 -30.26 -32.81
CA ALA A 24 -5.85 -28.94 -33.38
C ALA A 24 -4.83 -28.74 -34.53
N LYS A 25 -5.28 -28.17 -35.64
CA LYS A 25 -4.39 -27.69 -36.72
C LYS A 25 -3.37 -26.71 -36.11
N PRO A 26 -2.10 -26.69 -36.55
CA PRO A 26 -1.12 -25.71 -36.11
C PRO A 26 -1.50 -24.34 -36.70
N GLY A 27 -2.42 -23.64 -36.04
CA GLY A 27 -2.53 -22.19 -36.21
C GLY A 27 -1.24 -21.60 -35.68
N LEU A 28 -0.56 -20.79 -36.50
CA LEU A 28 0.67 -20.07 -36.15
C LEU A 28 0.59 -19.60 -34.69
N SER A 29 1.51 -20.08 -33.85
CA SER A 29 1.81 -19.40 -32.59
C SER A 29 2.00 -17.91 -32.94
N PRO A 30 1.24 -16.99 -32.34
CA PRO A 30 1.29 -15.60 -32.73
C PRO A 30 2.73 -15.09 -32.63
N LYS A 31 3.24 -14.55 -33.73
CA LYS A 31 4.61 -14.06 -33.85
C LYS A 31 4.84 -12.90 -32.88
N ILE A 32 5.88 -12.99 -32.06
CA ILE A 32 6.35 -11.87 -31.24
C ILE A 32 6.99 -10.83 -32.17
N VAL A 33 6.57 -9.57 -32.06
CA VAL A 33 7.09 -8.45 -32.86
C VAL A 33 7.73 -7.36 -32.00
N SER A 34 7.46 -7.33 -30.70
CA SER A 34 8.07 -6.41 -29.74
C SER A 34 8.07 -7.00 -28.34
N TYR A 35 8.79 -6.36 -27.42
CA TYR A 35 8.91 -6.77 -26.02
C TYR A 35 8.59 -5.59 -25.10
N ALA A 36 8.06 -5.86 -23.91
CA ALA A 36 7.78 -4.84 -22.92
C ALA A 36 7.98 -5.35 -21.48
N VAL A 37 8.47 -4.46 -20.61
CA VAL A 37 8.67 -4.76 -19.18
C VAL A 37 7.38 -4.52 -18.40
N TYR A 38 6.99 -5.45 -17.53
CA TYR A 38 5.82 -5.33 -16.65
C TYR A 38 6.15 -5.71 -15.19
N PRO A 39 5.53 -5.08 -14.18
CA PRO A 39 4.60 -3.94 -14.29
C PRO A 39 5.27 -2.72 -14.93
N ALA A 40 4.50 -1.87 -15.58
CA ALA A 40 4.97 -0.62 -16.19
C ALA A 40 5.40 0.40 -15.13
N LEU A 41 4.71 0.42 -13.99
CA LEU A 41 5.13 1.11 -12.77
C LEU A 41 5.12 0.11 -11.61
N GLY A 42 6.31 -0.30 -11.19
CA GLY A 42 6.52 -1.22 -10.08
C GLY A 42 6.73 -0.50 -8.76
N VAL A 43 6.17 -1.06 -7.69
CA VAL A 43 6.22 -0.50 -6.33
C VAL A 43 6.99 -1.42 -5.40
N ALA A 44 8.14 -0.94 -4.93
CA ALA A 44 8.91 -1.52 -3.83
C ALA A 44 8.72 -0.69 -2.55
N ARG A 45 9.01 -1.28 -1.39
CA ARG A 45 8.91 -0.59 -0.09
C ARG A 45 10.17 -0.80 0.74
N VAL A 46 10.61 0.27 1.38
CA VAL A 46 11.76 0.24 2.29
C VAL A 46 11.48 -0.60 3.52
N GLY A 47 12.55 -1.12 4.14
CA GLY A 47 12.48 -2.01 5.29
C GLY A 47 13.86 -2.23 5.87
N ASN A 48 14.00 -2.14 7.19
CA ASN A 48 15.31 -2.20 7.86
C ASN A 48 15.78 -3.64 8.15
N ALA A 49 15.05 -4.68 7.71
CA ALA A 49 15.54 -6.04 7.74
C ALA A 49 16.65 -6.23 6.67
N PRO A 50 17.86 -6.67 7.06
CA PRO A 50 19.02 -6.68 6.18
C PRO A 50 18.95 -7.74 5.07
N VAL A 51 18.22 -8.84 5.32
CA VAL A 51 18.18 -10.01 4.41
C VAL A 51 16.76 -10.37 4.02
N GLU A 52 15.84 -10.41 4.98
CA GLU A 52 14.47 -10.87 4.73
C GLU A 52 13.62 -9.82 4.00
N TYR A 53 12.87 -10.27 3.00
CA TYR A 53 11.96 -9.47 2.19
C TYR A 53 10.76 -10.33 1.76
N PHE A 54 9.75 -9.70 1.19
CA PHE A 54 8.61 -10.37 0.56
C PHE A 54 8.23 -9.70 -0.75
N MET A 55 7.44 -10.38 -1.58
CA MET A 55 7.06 -9.87 -2.90
C MET A 55 5.87 -8.91 -2.84
N ALA A 56 5.91 -7.86 -3.66
CA ALA A 56 4.76 -7.03 -3.94
C ALA A 56 3.60 -7.84 -4.57
N PRO A 57 2.35 -7.36 -4.48
CA PRO A 57 1.22 -7.97 -5.17
C PRO A 57 1.44 -8.06 -6.68
N GLU A 58 1.26 -9.24 -7.26
CA GLU A 58 1.40 -9.46 -8.69
C GLU A 58 0.06 -9.63 -9.42
N ALA A 59 -1.06 -9.57 -8.70
CA ALA A 59 -2.39 -9.58 -9.30
C ALA A 59 -3.39 -8.81 -8.42
N PRO A 60 -4.44 -8.21 -9.01
CA PRO A 60 -5.40 -7.39 -8.29
C PRO A 60 -6.08 -8.15 -7.15
N GLY A 61 -6.14 -7.52 -5.98
CA GLY A 61 -6.73 -8.08 -4.76
C GLY A 61 -5.92 -9.21 -4.09
N VAL A 62 -4.82 -9.70 -4.69
CA VAL A 62 -3.94 -10.67 -4.04
C VAL A 62 -3.13 -9.98 -2.96
N LEU A 63 -3.18 -10.49 -1.73
CA LEU A 63 -2.43 -9.94 -0.62
C LEU A 63 -0.94 -10.29 -0.74
N PRO A 64 -0.01 -9.38 -0.37
CA PRO A 64 1.39 -9.75 -0.23
C PRO A 64 1.53 -10.88 0.80
N ASN A 65 2.44 -11.81 0.54
CA ASN A 65 2.69 -12.96 1.38
C ASN A 65 4.06 -12.83 2.08
N PRO A 66 4.11 -12.31 3.31
CA PRO A 66 5.36 -11.99 4.00
C PRO A 66 6.16 -13.22 4.48
N ASP A 67 5.53 -14.40 4.46
CA ASP A 67 6.15 -15.67 4.85
C ASP A 67 6.67 -16.47 3.63
N GLY A 68 6.54 -15.90 2.43
CA GLY A 68 6.90 -16.53 1.16
C GLY A 68 5.83 -17.50 0.64
N ASP A 69 5.81 -17.68 -0.68
CA ASP A 69 4.93 -18.64 -1.34
C ASP A 69 5.45 -20.06 -1.11
N VAL A 70 5.02 -20.68 -0.01
CA VAL A 70 5.14 -22.13 0.18
C VAL A 70 3.87 -22.77 -0.39
N PRO A 71 3.92 -23.46 -1.56
CA PRO A 71 2.74 -24.07 -2.15
C PRO A 71 2.05 -25.00 -1.15
N GLY A 72 0.74 -24.81 -0.95
CA GLY A 72 -0.07 -25.63 -0.04
C GLY A 72 -0.06 -25.21 1.44
N ARG A 73 0.66 -24.14 1.81
CA ARG A 73 0.61 -23.59 3.18
C ARG A 73 -0.40 -22.43 3.23
N GLU A 74 -1.44 -22.56 4.04
CA GLU A 74 -2.28 -21.43 4.43
C GLU A 74 -1.39 -20.31 5.02
N PRO A 75 -1.71 -19.01 4.80
CA PRO A 75 -0.93 -17.90 5.33
C PRO A 75 -0.63 -18.11 6.82
N SER A 76 0.63 -17.92 7.23
CA SER A 76 1.02 -18.29 8.59
C SER A 76 0.35 -17.39 9.63
N TRP A 77 0.12 -17.94 10.83
CA TRP A 77 -0.53 -17.26 11.96
C TRP A 77 0.30 -16.10 12.55
N HIS A 78 1.55 -15.92 12.11
CA HIS A 78 2.47 -14.84 12.47
C HIS A 78 2.91 -14.15 11.18
N PRO A 79 2.33 -13.01 10.78
CA PRO A 79 2.64 -12.45 9.50
C PRO A 79 4.06 -11.93 9.60
N GLY A 80 4.95 -12.53 8.83
CA GLY A 80 6.37 -12.20 8.78
C GLY A 80 6.63 -10.82 8.19
N TRP A 81 5.84 -9.78 8.47
CA TRP A 81 6.12 -8.41 8.03
C TRP A 81 7.40 -7.87 8.66
N LYS A 82 7.84 -8.50 9.75
CA LYS A 82 9.07 -8.18 10.46
C LYS A 82 9.91 -9.44 10.64
N ASP A 83 11.22 -9.26 10.73
CA ASP A 83 12.15 -10.34 11.07
C ASP A 83 12.12 -10.67 12.57
N ALA A 84 12.91 -11.66 12.98
CA ALA A 84 13.01 -12.10 14.37
C ALA A 84 13.51 -11.02 15.35
N GLN A 85 14.19 -9.98 14.85
CA GLN A 85 14.66 -8.83 15.63
C GLN A 85 13.62 -7.69 15.66
N GLY A 86 12.47 -7.87 15.02
CA GLY A 86 11.40 -6.88 14.95
C GLY A 86 11.65 -5.78 13.92
N ARG A 87 12.59 -5.96 12.98
CA ARG A 87 12.85 -5.03 11.87
C ARG A 87 11.88 -5.30 10.73
N ILE A 88 11.41 -4.25 10.05
CA ILE A 88 10.46 -4.36 8.94
C ILE A 88 11.14 -4.99 7.72
N LYS A 89 10.53 -6.04 7.17
CA LYS A 89 10.98 -6.66 5.91
C LYS A 89 10.71 -5.71 4.74
N ARG A 90 11.62 -5.70 3.77
CA ARG A 90 11.44 -4.96 2.51
C ARG A 90 10.35 -5.61 1.67
N GLN A 91 9.58 -4.81 0.94
CA GLN A 91 8.72 -5.30 -0.15
C GLN A 91 9.49 -5.15 -1.45
N ALA A 92 9.74 -6.26 -2.13
CA ALA A 92 10.45 -6.31 -3.40
C ALA A 92 9.47 -6.27 -4.59
N CYS A 93 9.82 -5.54 -5.64
CA CYS A 93 9.08 -5.50 -6.89
C CYS A 93 9.69 -6.47 -7.90
N ARG A 94 8.88 -7.32 -8.54
CA ARG A 94 9.36 -8.23 -9.60
C ARG A 94 8.95 -7.72 -10.97
N PHE A 95 9.92 -7.64 -11.88
CA PHE A 95 9.69 -7.27 -13.27
C PHE A 95 9.86 -8.47 -14.20
N ARG A 96 9.03 -8.50 -15.24
CA ARG A 96 8.99 -9.54 -16.28
C ARG A 96 9.08 -8.89 -17.63
N VAL A 97 9.58 -9.63 -18.61
CA VAL A 97 9.46 -9.25 -20.03
C VAL A 97 8.35 -10.07 -20.66
N TYR A 98 7.45 -9.43 -21.40
CA TYR A 98 6.48 -10.11 -22.24
C TYR A 98 6.77 -9.83 -23.71
N GLY A 99 6.69 -10.88 -24.54
CA GLY A 99 6.64 -10.77 -25.98
C GLY A 99 5.22 -10.44 -26.44
N LEU A 100 5.09 -9.41 -27.28
CA LEU A 100 3.82 -8.89 -27.77
C LEU A 100 3.61 -9.23 -29.25
N ASP A 101 2.36 -9.50 -29.64
CA ASP A 101 1.97 -9.60 -31.04
C ASP A 101 1.78 -8.22 -31.69
N ALA A 102 1.50 -8.19 -33.00
CA ALA A 102 1.28 -6.96 -33.75
C ALA A 102 0.06 -6.12 -33.29
N LYS A 103 -0.76 -6.64 -32.37
CA LYS A 103 -1.87 -5.92 -31.73
C LYS A 103 -1.53 -5.47 -30.31
N GLY A 104 -0.27 -5.58 -29.90
CA GLY A 104 0.20 -5.26 -28.54
C GLY A 104 -0.25 -6.25 -27.47
N ARG A 105 -0.77 -7.43 -27.84
CA ARG A 105 -1.22 -8.43 -26.86
C ARG A 105 -0.06 -9.31 -26.43
N ALA A 106 0.12 -9.51 -25.14
CA ALA A 106 1.12 -10.45 -24.64
C ALA A 106 0.77 -11.89 -25.06
N VAL A 107 1.76 -12.58 -25.64
CA VAL A 107 1.62 -13.96 -26.13
C VAL A 107 2.54 -14.94 -25.43
N ALA A 108 3.64 -14.45 -24.85
CA ALA A 108 4.55 -15.23 -24.03
C ALA A 108 5.23 -14.34 -22.98
N GLU A 109 5.52 -14.90 -21.82
CA GLU A 109 6.53 -14.34 -20.91
C GLU A 109 7.91 -14.79 -21.40
N VAL A 110 8.87 -13.88 -21.46
CA VAL A 110 10.27 -14.16 -21.80
C VAL A 110 11.06 -14.31 -20.51
N THR A 111 11.75 -15.44 -20.38
CA THR A 111 12.55 -15.82 -19.21
C THR A 111 13.95 -16.24 -19.66
N ALA A 112 14.83 -16.55 -18.70
CA ALA A 112 16.16 -17.10 -18.95
C ALA A 112 16.16 -18.42 -19.77
N GLU A 113 15.03 -19.15 -19.82
CA GLU A 113 14.89 -20.33 -20.67
C GLU A 113 14.79 -19.99 -22.16
N HIS A 114 14.33 -18.77 -22.47
CA HIS A 114 14.04 -18.32 -23.82
C HIS A 114 15.15 -17.43 -24.40
N ALA A 115 15.77 -16.61 -23.56
CA ALA A 115 16.71 -15.57 -23.95
C ALA A 115 17.65 -15.18 -22.81
N GLN A 116 18.82 -14.62 -23.14
CA GLN A 116 19.58 -13.87 -22.15
C GLN A 116 18.89 -12.51 -21.94
N ILE A 117 18.53 -12.22 -20.69
CA ILE A 117 17.93 -10.95 -20.30
C ILE A 117 18.96 -10.18 -19.48
N GLU A 118 19.32 -8.99 -19.97
CA GLU A 118 20.10 -8.02 -19.22
C GLU A 118 19.17 -6.90 -18.73
N TRP A 119 19.09 -6.75 -17.42
CA TRP A 119 18.33 -5.71 -16.76
C TRP A 119 19.22 -4.53 -16.42
N ARG A 120 18.71 -3.30 -16.61
CA ARG A 120 19.37 -2.05 -16.22
C ARG A 120 18.41 -1.19 -15.43
N VAL A 121 18.83 -0.80 -14.22
CA VAL A 121 18.02 0.02 -13.32
C VAL A 121 18.78 1.28 -12.96
N HIS A 122 18.12 2.44 -13.11
CA HIS A 122 18.70 3.75 -12.83
C HIS A 122 17.77 4.51 -11.91
N VAL A 123 17.99 4.42 -10.60
CA VAL A 123 17.20 5.15 -9.59
C VAL A 123 17.97 6.34 -9.05
N ALA A 124 17.26 7.36 -8.58
CA ALA A 124 17.84 8.46 -7.83
C ALA A 124 16.91 8.94 -6.70
N ALA A 125 17.49 9.53 -5.66
CA ALA A 125 16.75 10.25 -4.63
C ALA A 125 17.06 11.75 -4.76
N ARG A 126 16.06 12.54 -5.15
CA ARG A 126 16.23 13.97 -5.51
C ARG A 126 15.50 14.93 -4.59
N LYS A 127 14.82 14.40 -3.57
CA LYS A 127 14.01 15.16 -2.62
C LYS A 127 14.71 16.38 -2.00
N ALA A 128 15.98 16.22 -1.62
CA ALA A 128 16.78 17.29 -1.02
C ALA A 128 17.19 18.38 -2.04
N ALA A 129 17.32 18.01 -3.33
CA ALA A 129 17.65 18.94 -4.42
C ALA A 129 16.42 19.71 -4.93
N TRP A 130 15.22 19.19 -4.68
CA TRP A 130 13.97 19.67 -5.24
C TRP A 130 13.40 20.90 -4.52
N TYR A 131 12.23 21.35 -4.97
CA TYR A 131 11.44 22.41 -4.36
C TYR A 131 10.69 21.92 -3.11
N MET A 132 10.33 22.87 -2.25
CA MET A 132 9.47 22.61 -1.11
C MET A 132 8.10 22.09 -1.58
N PHE A 133 7.46 21.24 -0.78
CA PHE A 133 6.06 20.93 -0.98
C PHE A 133 5.23 21.90 -0.13
N ASN A 134 4.53 22.82 -0.80
CA ASN A 134 3.55 23.71 -0.16
C ASN A 134 2.14 23.14 -0.36
N ASN A 135 1.75 22.94 -1.62
CA ASN A 135 0.59 22.16 -2.02
C ASN A 135 0.76 21.65 -3.46
N ALA A 136 -0.25 20.94 -3.98
CA ALA A 136 -0.25 20.49 -5.36
C ALA A 136 -0.29 21.69 -6.33
N MET A 137 0.59 21.70 -7.34
CA MET A 137 0.71 22.84 -8.26
C MET A 137 -0.35 22.86 -9.36
N ASP A 138 -1.25 21.87 -9.41
CA ASP A 138 -2.38 21.81 -10.34
C ASP A 138 -3.71 22.21 -9.72
N LEU A 139 -3.69 22.94 -8.59
CA LEU A 139 -4.88 23.46 -7.90
C LEU A 139 -5.44 24.77 -8.49
N GLY A 140 -4.99 25.20 -9.67
CA GLY A 140 -5.42 26.44 -10.30
C GLY A 140 -5.04 27.66 -9.44
N ASP A 141 -5.99 28.58 -9.23
CA ASP A 141 -5.80 29.81 -8.45
C ASP A 141 -5.37 29.58 -6.98
N TYR A 142 -5.49 28.35 -6.49
CA TYR A 142 -5.09 27.94 -5.14
C TYR A 142 -3.72 27.27 -5.07
N ALA A 143 -3.05 27.07 -6.22
CA ALA A 143 -1.70 26.53 -6.27
C ALA A 143 -0.69 27.54 -5.72
N LYS A 144 0.24 27.08 -4.88
CA LYS A 144 1.27 27.92 -4.28
C LYS A 144 2.60 27.78 -5.01
N GLU A 145 3.27 28.90 -5.21
CA GLU A 145 4.68 28.92 -5.61
C GLU A 145 5.53 28.21 -4.56
N SER A 146 6.68 27.68 -4.99
CA SER A 146 7.57 26.94 -4.10
C SER A 146 9.03 27.37 -4.23
N LEU A 147 9.67 27.55 -3.08
CA LEU A 147 11.11 27.81 -3.00
C LEU A 147 11.90 26.51 -3.08
N MET A 148 13.15 26.60 -3.51
CA MET A 148 14.08 25.48 -3.44
C MET A 148 14.25 25.00 -1.99
N ARG A 149 14.25 23.68 -1.77
CA ARG A 149 14.88 23.12 -0.57
C ARG A 149 16.39 23.32 -0.66
N ASN A 150 17.04 23.48 0.49
CA ASN A 150 18.50 23.61 0.60
C ASN A 150 19.05 24.73 -0.29
N ALA A 151 18.38 25.88 -0.31
CA ALA A 151 18.76 27.02 -1.14
C ALA A 151 20.23 27.42 -0.89
N GLY A 152 20.96 27.75 -1.96
CA GLY A 152 22.39 28.10 -1.90
C GLY A 152 23.36 26.92 -1.98
N ILE A 153 22.87 25.67 -1.96
CA ILE A 153 23.69 24.48 -2.24
C ILE A 153 23.46 24.03 -3.69
N ALA A 154 24.54 23.69 -4.40
CA ALA A 154 24.47 23.16 -5.77
C ALA A 154 23.62 21.87 -5.83
N ARG A 155 22.70 21.78 -6.80
CA ARG A 155 21.69 20.71 -6.87
C ARG A 155 22.29 19.31 -7.00
N ASP A 156 23.39 19.19 -7.75
CA ASP A 156 24.15 17.96 -7.97
C ASP A 156 24.79 17.41 -6.68
N LYS A 157 25.04 18.27 -5.68
CA LYS A 157 25.49 17.84 -4.35
C LYS A 157 24.35 17.30 -3.48
N LEU A 158 23.10 17.67 -3.76
CA LEU A 158 21.93 17.28 -2.97
C LEU A 158 21.25 16.02 -3.51
N ALA A 159 21.28 15.82 -4.83
CA ALA A 159 20.74 14.63 -5.46
C ALA A 159 21.63 13.41 -5.23
N ILE A 160 21.02 12.29 -4.82
CA ILE A 160 21.71 11.01 -4.67
C ILE A 160 21.49 10.21 -5.96
N THR A 161 22.51 10.16 -6.81
CA THR A 161 22.46 9.56 -8.15
C THR A 161 23.46 8.42 -8.30
N PRO A 162 23.10 7.19 -7.85
CA PRO A 162 23.87 5.99 -8.20
C PRO A 162 24.06 5.85 -9.72
N PRO A 163 25.16 5.25 -10.20
CA PRO A 163 25.26 4.85 -11.60
C PRO A 163 24.22 3.78 -11.94
N ILE A 164 23.97 3.59 -13.24
CA ILE A 164 23.12 2.50 -13.75
C ILE A 164 23.62 1.16 -13.20
N CYS A 165 22.73 0.39 -12.60
CA CYS A 165 23.03 -0.93 -12.06
C CYS A 165 22.49 -2.01 -13.01
N SER A 166 23.39 -2.84 -13.54
CA SER A 166 23.05 -3.92 -14.46
C SER A 166 23.08 -5.30 -13.78
N ILE A 167 22.15 -6.17 -14.13
CA ILE A 167 22.11 -7.57 -13.66
C ILE A 167 21.54 -8.50 -14.75
N SER A 168 22.07 -9.71 -14.85
CA SER A 168 21.63 -10.71 -15.82
C SER A 168 21.84 -12.11 -15.28
N GLY A 169 21.10 -13.08 -15.82
CA GLY A 169 21.20 -14.50 -15.44
C GLY A 169 20.12 -14.90 -14.43
N ALA A 170 19.99 -16.21 -14.20
CA ALA A 170 19.08 -16.77 -13.22
C ALA A 170 19.72 -16.82 -11.82
N SER A 171 18.92 -16.56 -10.78
CA SER A 171 19.33 -16.64 -9.36
C SER A 171 20.57 -15.80 -9.00
N THR A 172 20.79 -14.68 -9.70
CA THR A 172 21.93 -13.80 -9.47
C THR A 172 21.68 -12.91 -8.25
N ASN A 173 22.71 -12.75 -7.40
CA ASN A 173 22.63 -12.05 -6.12
C ASN A 173 21.52 -12.57 -5.17
N ALA A 174 21.22 -13.87 -5.20
CA ALA A 174 20.16 -14.46 -4.36
C ALA A 174 20.33 -14.16 -2.87
N SER A 175 21.56 -13.95 -2.39
CA SER A 175 21.86 -13.60 -0.99
C SER A 175 21.81 -12.10 -0.64
N GLY A 176 21.80 -11.20 -1.63
CA GLY A 176 21.87 -9.74 -1.43
C GLY A 176 23.23 -9.21 -0.93
N ARG A 177 24.27 -10.02 -0.97
CA ARG A 177 25.59 -9.67 -0.40
C ARG A 177 26.54 -9.05 -1.41
N GLU A 178 26.26 -9.18 -2.69
CA GLU A 178 27.16 -8.73 -3.76
C GLU A 178 27.09 -7.21 -3.94
N ARG A 179 28.25 -6.55 -3.78
CA ARG A 179 28.31 -5.08 -3.74
C ARG A 179 28.03 -4.42 -5.09
N GLN A 180 28.33 -5.08 -6.22
CA GLN A 180 28.10 -4.49 -7.55
C GLN A 180 26.62 -4.29 -7.87
N TYR A 181 25.71 -5.03 -7.22
CA TYR A 181 24.27 -4.91 -7.44
C TYR A 181 23.57 -3.96 -6.45
N ARG A 182 24.34 -3.17 -5.70
CA ARG A 182 23.81 -2.13 -4.81
C ARG A 182 23.77 -0.80 -5.55
N MET A 183 22.59 -0.18 -5.58
CA MET A 183 22.38 1.15 -6.15
C MET A 183 22.87 2.21 -5.16
N ARG A 184 24.18 2.44 -5.14
CA ARG A 184 24.87 3.31 -4.17
C ARG A 184 25.26 4.64 -4.78
N GLY A 185 24.73 5.73 -4.23
CA GLY A 185 25.06 7.11 -4.57
C GLY A 185 25.74 7.83 -3.41
N ARG A 186 25.88 9.15 -3.54
CA ARG A 186 26.41 10.02 -2.49
C ARG A 186 25.57 11.27 -2.35
N ILE A 187 25.43 11.76 -1.11
CA ILE A 187 24.98 13.12 -0.82
C ILE A 187 26.18 13.97 -0.38
N MET A 188 26.13 15.26 -0.71
CA MET A 188 27.22 16.24 -0.54
C MET A 188 28.55 15.79 -1.17
N GLY A 189 28.50 14.89 -2.16
CA GLY A 189 29.67 14.28 -2.80
C GLY A 189 30.47 13.31 -1.92
N THR A 190 30.13 13.14 -0.63
CA THR A 190 30.96 12.42 0.33
C THR A 190 30.23 11.28 1.04
N GLN A 191 29.02 11.53 1.54
CA GLN A 191 28.28 10.59 2.37
C GLN A 191 27.55 9.55 1.51
N SER A 192 27.90 8.27 1.69
CA SER A 192 27.37 7.17 0.87
C SER A 192 25.95 6.80 1.31
N VAL A 193 25.04 6.69 0.33
CA VAL A 193 23.65 6.27 0.55
C VAL A 193 23.33 5.12 -0.40
N THR A 194 22.68 4.07 0.10
CA THR A 194 22.26 2.92 -0.72
C THR A 194 20.75 3.03 -0.94
N LEU A 195 20.33 3.25 -2.18
CA LEU A 195 18.91 3.42 -2.56
C LEU A 195 18.19 2.08 -2.80
N GLY A 196 18.95 0.99 -2.83
CA GLY A 196 18.41 -0.36 -2.99
C GLY A 196 19.43 -1.35 -3.54
N GLU A 197 18.93 -2.52 -3.95
CA GLU A 197 19.71 -3.57 -4.60
C GLU A 197 18.90 -4.35 -5.63
N LEU A 198 19.60 -4.97 -6.57
CA LEU A 198 19.03 -5.83 -7.61
C LEU A 198 19.32 -7.31 -7.35
N ARG A 199 18.35 -8.16 -7.67
CA ARG A 199 18.51 -9.62 -7.75
C ARG A 199 17.80 -10.14 -8.99
N THR A 200 18.07 -11.39 -9.37
CA THR A 200 17.20 -12.12 -10.28
C THR A 200 16.66 -13.38 -9.63
N ASP A 201 15.43 -13.75 -9.99
CA ASP A 201 14.87 -15.03 -9.58
C ASP A 201 15.36 -16.18 -10.48
N ASP A 202 14.89 -17.39 -10.22
CA ASP A 202 15.26 -18.62 -10.94
C ASP A 202 14.89 -18.61 -12.42
N ALA A 203 13.92 -17.79 -12.82
CA ALA A 203 13.53 -17.57 -14.21
C ALA A 203 14.28 -16.39 -14.86
N GLY A 204 15.21 -15.74 -14.15
CA GLY A 204 15.93 -14.55 -14.64
C GLY A 204 15.09 -13.27 -14.64
N ARG A 205 13.95 -13.26 -13.92
CA ARG A 205 13.16 -12.04 -13.73
C ARG A 205 13.88 -11.11 -12.77
N LEU A 206 13.78 -9.81 -12.99
CA LEU A 206 14.37 -8.82 -12.10
C LEU A 206 13.57 -8.71 -10.81
N VAL A 207 14.27 -8.67 -9.68
CA VAL A 207 13.73 -8.37 -8.35
C VAL A 207 14.45 -7.12 -7.83
N VAL A 208 13.70 -6.03 -7.66
CA VAL A 208 14.21 -4.76 -7.14
C VAL A 208 13.79 -4.61 -5.68
N LEU A 209 14.77 -4.42 -4.79
CA LEU A 209 14.56 -4.06 -3.40
C LEU A 209 14.96 -2.61 -3.18
N GLY A 210 14.12 -1.85 -2.47
CA GLY A 210 14.45 -0.49 -2.06
C GLY A 210 15.48 -0.43 -0.92
N GLY A 211 15.73 0.79 -0.45
CA GLY A 211 16.59 1.08 0.70
C GLY A 211 16.10 0.47 2.02
N SER A 212 16.84 0.79 3.09
CA SER A 212 16.60 0.30 4.45
C SER A 212 15.55 1.13 5.20
N GLY A 213 15.13 2.27 4.65
CA GLY A 213 14.28 3.26 5.31
C GLY A 213 15.09 4.25 6.14
N ASP A 214 16.36 4.44 5.77
CA ASP A 214 17.30 5.34 6.44
C ASP A 214 16.99 6.80 6.07
N ALA A 215 17.08 7.67 7.06
CA ALA A 215 17.02 9.12 6.90
C ALA A 215 18.02 9.78 7.83
N ALA A 216 18.68 10.83 7.35
CA ALA A 216 19.67 11.54 8.13
C ALA A 216 19.80 12.99 7.65
N SER A 217 20.47 13.79 8.48
CA SER A 217 20.92 15.11 8.11
C SER A 217 22.37 15.06 7.59
N PHE A 218 22.64 15.80 6.52
CA PHE A 218 23.98 15.95 5.93
C PHE A 218 24.71 17.21 6.42
N THR A 219 24.08 18.03 7.27
CA THR A 219 24.68 19.24 7.87
C THR A 219 25.20 18.96 9.28
N ASP A 220 24.31 18.52 10.17
CA ASP A 220 24.60 18.12 11.56
C ASP A 220 23.65 16.98 11.97
N TYR A 221 24.14 16.01 12.73
CA TYR A 221 23.32 14.92 13.28
C TYR A 221 22.22 15.43 14.25
N LEU A 222 22.38 16.62 14.84
CA LEU A 222 21.39 17.28 15.69
C LEU A 222 20.46 18.25 14.94
N ASN A 223 20.59 18.37 13.61
CA ASN A 223 19.77 19.28 12.82
C ASN A 223 18.27 18.98 13.03
N PRO A 224 17.47 19.93 13.55
CA PRO A 224 16.11 19.64 13.97
C PRO A 224 15.16 19.41 12.80
N ILE A 225 14.17 18.54 13.01
CA ILE A 225 12.96 18.51 12.18
C ILE A 225 12.09 19.72 12.50
N THR A 226 11.67 20.46 11.47
CA THR A 226 10.93 21.72 11.60
C THR A 226 9.52 21.63 11.06
N THR A 227 9.29 20.84 10.00
CA THR A 227 7.99 20.71 9.33
C THR A 227 7.68 19.25 8.99
N PHE A 228 6.49 19.01 8.42
CA PHE A 228 6.09 17.67 7.98
C PHE A 228 6.72 17.23 6.65
N ALA A 229 7.13 18.16 5.78
CA ALA A 229 7.58 17.84 4.42
C ALA A 229 8.90 18.50 4.01
N ASN A 230 9.22 19.67 4.56
CA ASN A 230 10.34 20.50 4.14
C ASN A 230 11.32 20.68 5.30
N ASN A 231 12.31 19.80 5.39
CA ASN A 231 13.35 19.87 6.41
C ASN A 231 14.71 20.07 5.74
N GLU A 232 15.21 21.29 5.84
CA GLU A 232 16.52 21.70 5.32
C GLU A 232 17.64 20.88 5.95
N GLY A 233 18.64 20.49 5.16
CA GLY A 233 19.76 19.66 5.57
C GLY A 233 19.47 18.16 5.66
N TRP A 234 18.25 17.71 5.32
CA TRP A 234 17.85 16.29 5.43
C TRP A 234 17.77 15.57 4.08
N TYR A 235 17.95 14.25 4.14
CA TYR A 235 17.72 13.32 3.05
C TYR A 235 17.16 11.98 3.55
N ASP A 236 16.63 11.17 2.64
CA ASP A 236 16.25 9.79 2.88
C ASP A 236 16.67 8.87 1.71
N ASP A 237 16.40 7.57 1.84
CA ASP A 237 16.72 6.54 0.85
C ASP A 237 15.53 6.13 -0.04
N ILE A 238 14.51 6.99 -0.12
CA ILE A 238 13.38 6.84 -1.06
C ILE A 238 13.83 7.30 -2.45
N ALA A 239 13.54 6.49 -3.46
CA ALA A 239 14.06 6.68 -4.82
C ALA A 239 13.10 6.10 -5.86
N ASP A 240 13.22 6.58 -7.08
CA ASP A 240 12.52 6.04 -8.24
C ASP A 240 13.40 6.13 -9.49
N GLY A 241 13.02 5.40 -10.53
CA GLY A 241 13.60 5.59 -11.85
C GLY A 241 13.39 4.44 -12.84
N PRO A 242 13.93 4.58 -14.06
CA PRO A 242 13.70 3.65 -15.16
C PRO A 242 14.25 2.23 -14.90
N VAL A 243 13.51 1.25 -15.41
CA VAL A 243 13.86 -0.16 -15.53
C VAL A 243 13.83 -0.55 -17.00
N ARG A 244 14.99 -0.92 -17.54
CA ARG A 244 15.21 -1.28 -18.94
C ARG A 244 15.65 -2.74 -19.05
N ALA A 245 15.37 -3.38 -20.19
CA ALA A 245 15.75 -4.76 -20.43
C ALA A 245 16.17 -4.99 -21.89
N THR A 246 17.36 -5.55 -22.09
CA THR A 246 17.81 -6.09 -23.38
C THR A 246 17.57 -7.59 -23.43
N ILE A 247 16.97 -8.06 -24.52
CA ILE A 247 16.67 -9.46 -24.79
C ILE A 247 17.57 -9.94 -25.91
N ARG A 248 18.45 -10.90 -25.63
CA ARG A 248 19.30 -11.55 -26.63
C ARG A 248 18.80 -12.97 -26.86
N LEU A 249 18.24 -13.21 -28.04
CA LEU A 249 17.70 -14.50 -28.45
C LEU A 249 18.81 -15.46 -28.87
N ALA A 250 18.54 -16.77 -28.83
CA ALA A 250 19.51 -17.80 -29.21
C ALA A 250 19.97 -17.73 -30.67
N ASN A 251 19.18 -17.11 -31.55
CA ASN A 251 19.55 -16.86 -32.95
C ASN A 251 20.48 -15.64 -33.14
N GLY A 252 20.89 -14.98 -32.05
CA GLY A 252 21.75 -13.80 -32.07
C GLY A 252 21.01 -12.47 -32.19
N GLU A 253 19.70 -12.47 -32.43
CA GLU A 253 18.91 -11.23 -32.45
C GLU A 253 18.87 -10.57 -31.08
N THR A 254 18.98 -9.24 -31.07
CA THR A 254 18.91 -8.42 -29.86
C THR A 254 17.76 -7.44 -29.98
N HIS A 255 16.94 -7.35 -28.92
CA HIS A 255 15.77 -6.49 -28.85
C HIS A 255 15.79 -5.69 -27.54
N GLU A 256 15.40 -4.42 -27.60
CA GLU A 256 15.12 -3.62 -26.41
C GLU A 256 13.62 -3.69 -26.08
N ALA A 257 13.29 -3.97 -24.82
CA ALA A 257 11.91 -3.92 -24.36
C ALA A 257 11.47 -2.48 -24.09
N GLU A 258 10.19 -2.19 -24.32
CA GLU A 258 9.54 -0.98 -23.82
C GLU A 258 9.75 -0.91 -22.29
N PRO A 259 10.34 0.19 -21.78
CA PRO A 259 10.78 0.27 -20.39
C PRO A 259 9.63 0.39 -19.39
N ALA A 260 9.98 0.17 -18.14
CA ALA A 260 9.14 0.41 -16.97
C ALA A 260 9.81 1.39 -16.01
N VAL A 261 9.17 1.66 -14.88
CA VAL A 261 9.69 2.45 -13.77
C VAL A 261 9.54 1.66 -12.48
N VAL A 262 10.50 1.79 -11.57
CA VAL A 262 10.36 1.36 -10.17
C VAL A 262 10.27 2.59 -9.28
N VAL A 263 9.40 2.54 -8.27
CA VAL A 263 9.38 3.48 -7.16
C VAL A 263 9.55 2.72 -5.85
N THR A 264 10.47 3.19 -5.00
CA THR A 264 10.59 2.76 -3.61
C THR A 264 9.78 3.72 -2.75
N THR A 265 9.05 3.20 -1.77
CA THR A 265 8.08 3.98 -0.99
C THR A 265 8.18 3.62 0.49
N PRO A 266 7.56 4.40 1.39
CA PRO A 266 7.42 4.02 2.80
C PRO A 266 6.82 2.61 2.99
N PRO A 267 7.06 1.98 4.16
CA PRO A 267 6.40 0.73 4.50
C PRO A 267 4.88 0.84 4.44
N ASN A 268 4.23 -0.25 4.05
CA ASN A 268 2.79 -0.37 4.13
C ASN A 268 2.43 -0.94 5.51
N TYR A 269 1.89 -0.10 6.42
CA TYR A 269 1.46 -0.56 7.74
C TYR A 269 0.05 -1.15 7.76
N GLY A 270 -0.65 -1.18 6.62
CA GLY A 270 -1.95 -1.84 6.45
C GLY A 270 -1.98 -2.73 5.21
N PRO A 271 -1.05 -3.69 5.04
CA PRO A 271 -0.98 -4.50 3.84
C PRO A 271 -2.30 -5.23 3.58
N GLY A 272 -2.81 -5.06 2.35
CA GLY A 272 -4.12 -5.56 1.95
C GLY A 272 -5.30 -4.65 2.22
N LEU A 273 -5.12 -3.55 2.93
CA LEU A 273 -6.07 -2.45 3.01
C LEU A 273 -5.74 -1.47 1.87
N LEU A 274 -6.73 -1.21 1.03
CA LEU A 274 -6.60 -0.29 -0.11
C LEU A 274 -7.27 1.04 0.27
N GLY A 275 -6.74 2.15 -0.26
CA GLY A 275 -7.39 3.45 -0.16
C GLY A 275 -8.73 3.45 -0.90
N VAL A 276 -9.68 4.28 -0.46
CA VAL A 276 -10.98 4.43 -1.17
C VAL A 276 -10.75 4.90 -2.61
N VAL A 277 -9.83 5.84 -2.78
CA VAL A 277 -9.26 6.25 -4.07
C VAL A 277 -7.82 5.75 -4.13
N THR A 278 -7.52 4.87 -5.08
CA THR A 278 -6.17 4.34 -5.33
C THR A 278 -5.49 5.09 -6.49
N MET A 279 -4.18 4.93 -6.66
CA MET A 279 -3.50 5.52 -7.82
C MET A 279 -4.02 4.92 -9.14
N TYR A 280 -4.46 3.65 -9.12
CA TYR A 280 -5.14 3.05 -10.28
C TYR A 280 -6.41 3.82 -10.64
N ASP A 281 -7.19 4.25 -9.65
CA ASP A 281 -8.41 5.04 -9.88
C ASP A 281 -8.10 6.42 -10.46
N VAL A 282 -7.03 7.07 -10.00
CA VAL A 282 -6.56 8.37 -10.52
C VAL A 282 -6.09 8.27 -11.96
N CYS A 283 -5.22 7.30 -12.27
CA CYS A 283 -4.69 7.12 -13.61
C CYS A 283 -5.81 6.70 -14.58
N ARG A 284 -6.68 5.77 -14.18
CA ARG A 284 -7.83 5.34 -14.99
C ARG A 284 -8.79 6.49 -15.26
N ASP A 285 -9.05 7.34 -14.27
CA ASP A 285 -9.88 8.52 -14.44
C ASP A 285 -9.28 9.50 -15.46
N LEU A 286 -7.98 9.79 -15.35
CA LEU A 286 -7.25 10.60 -16.32
C LEU A 286 -7.42 10.01 -17.73
N PHE A 287 -7.11 8.73 -17.92
CA PHE A 287 -7.14 8.11 -19.25
C PHE A 287 -8.53 8.02 -19.87
N TYR A 288 -9.61 7.96 -19.07
CA TYR A 288 -10.97 8.02 -19.62
C TYR A 288 -11.42 9.43 -19.99
N ARG A 289 -10.93 10.45 -19.28
CA ARG A 289 -11.31 11.84 -19.54
C ARG A 289 -10.46 12.48 -20.63
N GLU A 290 -9.19 12.09 -20.68
CA GLU A 290 -8.15 12.73 -21.48
C GLU A 290 -7.36 11.68 -22.25
N GLY A 291 -7.00 12.03 -23.48
CA GLY A 291 -6.01 11.30 -24.26
C GLY A 291 -4.61 11.55 -23.70
N VAL A 292 -3.73 10.56 -23.77
CA VAL A 292 -2.33 10.68 -23.32
C VAL A 292 -1.38 10.24 -24.42
N GLY A 293 -0.17 10.81 -24.45
CA GLY A 293 0.84 10.52 -25.48
C GLY A 293 0.39 10.79 -26.92
N GLY A 294 -0.51 11.75 -27.12
CA GLY A 294 -1.12 12.04 -28.43
C GLY A 294 -2.18 11.02 -28.90
N GLY A 295 -2.54 10.06 -28.05
CA GLY A 295 -3.64 9.12 -28.31
C GLY A 295 -5.00 9.66 -27.86
N GLU A 296 -6.07 9.02 -28.33
CA GLU A 296 -7.44 9.28 -27.87
C GLU A 296 -7.67 8.79 -26.42
N PRO A 297 -8.65 9.36 -25.69
CA PRO A 297 -9.07 8.82 -24.40
C PRO A 297 -9.43 7.33 -24.48
N LEU A 298 -9.12 6.59 -23.42
CA LEU A 298 -9.53 5.20 -23.31
C LEU A 298 -11.06 5.07 -23.35
N PRO A 299 -11.59 4.02 -24.00
CA PRO A 299 -13.03 3.80 -24.04
C PRO A 299 -13.55 3.47 -22.65
N ARG A 300 -14.42 4.34 -22.12
CA ARG A 300 -15.17 4.08 -20.90
C ARG A 300 -16.29 3.07 -21.19
N PRO A 301 -16.54 2.08 -20.31
CA PRO A 301 -17.70 1.20 -20.47
C PRO A 301 -19.01 2.01 -20.47
N GLU A 302 -19.95 1.61 -21.31
CA GLU A 302 -21.28 2.24 -21.40
C GLU A 302 -21.99 2.21 -20.03
N ARG A 303 -21.91 1.07 -19.33
CA ARG A 303 -22.54 0.82 -18.03
C ARG A 303 -21.49 0.31 -17.05
N PRO A 304 -21.40 0.85 -15.82
CA PRO A 304 -20.43 0.37 -14.83
C PRO A 304 -20.76 -1.05 -14.36
N SER A 305 -19.73 -1.83 -14.07
CA SER A 305 -19.87 -3.08 -13.34
C SER A 305 -20.19 -2.80 -11.87
N PHE A 306 -21.24 -3.43 -11.32
CA PHE A 306 -21.43 -3.36 -9.87
C PHE A 306 -20.24 -3.98 -9.14
N THR A 307 -19.72 -5.09 -9.65
CA THR A 307 -18.66 -5.85 -8.99
C THR A 307 -17.29 -5.20 -9.08
N ASP A 308 -16.93 -4.64 -10.24
CA ASP A 308 -15.58 -4.16 -10.53
C ASP A 308 -15.45 -2.63 -10.43
N ASP A 309 -16.54 -1.86 -10.55
CA ASP A 309 -16.51 -0.38 -10.50
C ASP A 309 -17.21 0.24 -9.29
N ILE A 310 -18.29 -0.37 -8.77
CA ILE A 310 -19.08 0.20 -7.66
C ILE A 310 -18.71 -0.40 -6.30
N TYR A 311 -18.79 -1.73 -6.17
CA TYR A 311 -18.55 -2.44 -4.93
C TYR A 311 -17.18 -2.15 -4.29
N PRO A 312 -16.06 -2.03 -5.04
CA PRO A 312 -14.77 -1.73 -4.44
C PRO A 312 -14.76 -0.45 -3.61
N ILE A 313 -15.49 0.60 -4.03
CA ILE A 313 -15.61 1.86 -3.28
C ILE A 313 -16.24 1.58 -1.90
N PHE A 314 -17.33 0.83 -1.87
CA PHE A 314 -18.04 0.45 -0.65
C PHE A 314 -17.22 -0.46 0.26
N GLU A 315 -16.56 -1.47 -0.34
CA GLU A 315 -15.67 -2.36 0.38
C GLU A 315 -14.53 -1.59 1.05
N ARG A 316 -13.90 -0.65 0.33
CA ARG A 316 -12.78 0.15 0.85
C ARG A 316 -13.24 1.05 2.00
N LEU A 317 -14.39 1.70 1.90
CA LEU A 317 -15.00 2.46 3.01
C LEU A 317 -15.15 1.60 4.27
N SER A 318 -15.74 0.41 4.15
CA SER A 318 -15.90 -0.49 5.30
C SER A 318 -14.59 -1.09 5.78
N ARG A 319 -13.59 -1.35 4.92
CA ARG A 319 -12.29 -1.90 5.34
C ARG A 319 -11.40 -0.87 6.04
N THR A 320 -11.59 0.42 5.80
CA THR A 320 -10.88 1.48 6.56
C THR A 320 -11.24 1.47 8.05
N GLN A 321 -12.33 0.82 8.48
CA GLN A 321 -12.68 0.65 9.90
C GLN A 321 -11.56 0.07 10.77
N TRP A 322 -10.66 -0.70 10.17
CA TRP A 322 -9.61 -1.40 10.91
C TRP A 322 -8.43 -0.50 11.30
N VAL A 323 -8.38 0.69 10.73
CA VAL A 323 -7.28 1.65 10.83
C VAL A 323 -7.73 3.06 11.18
N ASN A 324 -9.04 3.29 11.35
CA ASN A 324 -9.58 4.56 11.81
C ASN A 324 -10.91 4.36 12.57
N GLN A 325 -11.01 4.95 13.76
CA GLN A 325 -12.17 4.84 14.66
C GLN A 325 -13.44 5.48 14.06
N GLY A 326 -13.32 6.62 13.37
CA GLY A 326 -14.46 7.27 12.73
C GLY A 326 -15.07 6.42 11.62
N PHE A 327 -14.24 5.79 10.79
CA PHE A 327 -14.70 4.82 9.79
C PHE A 327 -15.34 3.58 10.44
N PHE A 328 -14.84 3.13 11.59
CA PHE A 328 -15.47 2.06 12.35
C PHE A 328 -16.89 2.44 12.82
N MET A 329 -17.09 3.67 13.30
CA MET A 329 -18.41 4.15 13.73
C MET A 329 -19.39 4.30 12.56
N LEU A 330 -18.92 4.73 11.38
CA LEU A 330 -19.80 4.98 10.23
C LEU A 330 -20.04 3.74 9.36
N PHE A 331 -19.01 2.94 9.10
CA PHE A 331 -18.99 1.86 8.10
C PHE A 331 -18.57 0.49 8.66
N GLY A 332 -18.27 0.39 9.96
CA GLY A 332 -17.89 -0.85 10.63
C GLY A 332 -19.05 -1.85 10.75
N ASP A 333 -18.77 -3.06 11.21
CA ASP A 333 -19.83 -4.06 11.42
C ASP A 333 -20.86 -3.58 12.46
N GLY A 334 -22.15 -3.76 12.18
CA GLY A 334 -23.24 -3.23 13.00
C GLY A 334 -23.50 -1.72 12.91
N SER A 335 -22.70 -0.97 12.12
CA SER A 335 -22.91 0.46 11.92
C SER A 335 -24.06 0.79 10.94
N PRO A 336 -24.62 2.01 10.98
CA PRO A 336 -25.70 2.42 10.07
C PRO A 336 -25.34 2.35 8.59
N ALA A 337 -24.06 2.39 8.23
CA ALA A 337 -23.61 2.32 6.85
C ALA A 337 -22.63 1.18 6.55
N SER A 338 -22.70 0.07 7.29
CA SER A 338 -21.85 -1.10 7.02
C SER A 338 -22.07 -1.68 5.62
N PHE A 339 -21.04 -1.65 4.78
CA PHE A 339 -21.02 -2.33 3.49
C PHE A 339 -20.48 -3.77 3.57
N ASN A 340 -20.23 -4.26 4.78
CA ASN A 340 -19.96 -5.68 5.02
C ASN A 340 -21.25 -6.51 5.13
N ASP A 341 -22.41 -5.88 5.36
CA ASP A 341 -23.71 -6.53 5.39
C ASP A 341 -24.07 -7.13 4.01
N PRO A 342 -24.13 -8.47 3.88
CA PRO A 342 -24.44 -9.14 2.62
C PRO A 342 -25.84 -8.82 2.09
N GLU A 343 -26.82 -8.58 2.96
CA GLU A 343 -28.19 -8.25 2.56
C GLU A 343 -28.27 -6.85 1.95
N ARG A 344 -27.61 -5.87 2.58
CA ARG A 344 -27.45 -4.53 1.99
C ARG A 344 -26.79 -4.62 0.63
N ILE A 345 -25.66 -5.32 0.50
CA ILE A 345 -24.97 -5.41 -0.80
C ILE A 345 -25.85 -6.09 -1.85
N ALA A 346 -26.54 -7.18 -1.49
CA ALA A 346 -27.48 -7.84 -2.40
C ALA A 346 -28.63 -6.91 -2.85
N ARG A 347 -29.09 -6.02 -1.97
CA ARG A 347 -30.09 -4.99 -2.30
C ARG A 347 -29.53 -3.93 -3.25
N LEU A 348 -28.32 -3.43 -2.97
CA LEU A 348 -27.63 -2.41 -3.77
C LEU A 348 -27.23 -2.92 -5.17
N ALA A 349 -26.99 -4.22 -5.31
CA ALA A 349 -26.58 -4.87 -6.57
C ALA A 349 -27.74 -5.21 -7.51
N LYS A 350 -29.01 -5.00 -7.11
CA LYS A 350 -30.19 -5.42 -7.88
C LYS A 350 -31.19 -4.29 -8.09
N LEU A 351 -31.92 -4.35 -9.20
CA LEU A 351 -33.06 -3.47 -9.41
C LEU A 351 -34.26 -3.85 -8.55
N GLY A 352 -34.52 -5.14 -8.34
CA GLY A 352 -35.70 -5.65 -7.64
C GLY A 352 -36.70 -6.32 -8.58
N ASP A 353 -37.31 -7.41 -8.13
CA ASP A 353 -38.13 -8.29 -8.98
C ASP A 353 -39.59 -7.79 -9.05
N THR A 354 -40.09 -7.19 -7.97
CA THR A 354 -41.42 -6.57 -7.89
C THR A 354 -41.38 -5.03 -8.01
N PRO A 355 -42.49 -4.35 -8.37
CA PRO A 355 -42.56 -2.89 -8.35
C PRO A 355 -42.20 -2.26 -7.00
N ALA A 356 -42.59 -2.90 -5.89
CA ALA A 356 -42.26 -2.43 -4.55
C ALA A 356 -40.76 -2.52 -4.26
N GLN A 357 -40.13 -3.67 -4.57
CA GLN A 357 -38.68 -3.84 -4.45
C GLN A 357 -37.92 -2.90 -5.37
N ARG A 358 -38.42 -2.63 -6.58
CA ARG A 358 -37.81 -1.64 -7.50
C ARG A 358 -37.73 -0.26 -6.88
N ARG A 359 -38.82 0.22 -6.28
CA ARG A 359 -38.83 1.50 -5.57
C ARG A 359 -37.91 1.50 -4.35
N GLN A 360 -37.92 0.42 -3.56
CA GLN A 360 -37.08 0.30 -2.37
C GLN A 360 -35.58 0.30 -2.72
N ASN A 361 -35.18 -0.50 -3.69
CA ASN A 361 -33.78 -0.60 -4.12
C ASN A 361 -33.32 0.71 -4.78
N ALA A 362 -34.15 1.32 -5.64
CA ALA A 362 -33.84 2.63 -6.22
C ALA A 362 -33.63 3.70 -5.13
N ARG A 363 -34.51 3.76 -4.13
CA ARG A 363 -34.34 4.65 -2.97
C ARG A 363 -33.05 4.36 -2.21
N ALA A 364 -32.74 3.09 -1.95
CA ALA A 364 -31.51 2.70 -1.25
C ALA A 364 -30.24 3.16 -2.00
N ARG A 365 -30.19 2.96 -3.33
CA ARG A 365 -29.06 3.44 -4.14
C ARG A 365 -28.97 4.95 -4.15
N ALA A 366 -30.10 5.65 -4.34
CA ALA A 366 -30.15 7.11 -4.33
C ALA A 366 -29.70 7.70 -2.99
N THR A 367 -30.08 7.10 -1.86
CA THR A 367 -29.63 7.52 -0.53
C THR A 367 -28.12 7.39 -0.35
N VAL A 368 -27.53 6.28 -0.78
CA VAL A 368 -26.06 6.09 -0.72
C VAL A 368 -25.36 7.09 -1.63
N PHE A 369 -25.79 7.21 -2.89
CA PHE A 369 -25.20 8.16 -3.85
C PHE A 369 -25.28 9.61 -3.37
N ALA A 370 -26.41 10.02 -2.81
CA ALA A 370 -26.59 11.38 -2.29
C ALA A 370 -25.60 11.74 -1.18
N TRP A 371 -24.95 10.77 -0.54
CA TRP A 371 -23.93 11.03 0.48
C TRP A 371 -22.53 11.30 -0.11
N PHE A 372 -22.25 10.85 -1.34
CA PHE A 372 -20.95 11.10 -1.98
C PHE A 372 -20.78 12.57 -2.35
N ARG A 373 -19.56 13.07 -2.15
CA ARG A 373 -19.14 14.41 -2.58
C ARG A 373 -19.03 14.44 -4.11
N ASP A 374 -19.69 15.42 -4.73
CA ASP A 374 -19.54 15.69 -6.16
C ASP A 374 -18.17 16.36 -6.39
N PRO A 375 -17.26 15.76 -7.17
CA PRO A 375 -15.94 16.35 -7.43
C PRO A 375 -16.02 17.69 -8.18
N ASN A 376 -17.15 18.03 -8.81
CA ASN A 376 -17.35 19.31 -9.50
C ASN A 376 -18.11 20.34 -8.64
N SER A 377 -18.38 20.06 -7.36
CA SER A 377 -19.04 21.01 -6.47
C SER A 377 -18.17 22.26 -6.30
N SER A 378 -18.76 23.44 -6.47
CA SER A 378 -18.11 24.72 -6.14
C SER A 378 -18.23 25.12 -4.67
N LYS A 379 -18.87 24.27 -3.84
CA LYS A 379 -19.07 24.51 -2.40
C LYS A 379 -18.44 23.39 -1.57
N ALA A 380 -17.84 23.74 -0.44
CA ALA A 380 -17.44 22.78 0.58
C ALA A 380 -18.64 21.96 1.10
N LYS A 381 -18.40 20.67 1.34
CA LYS A 381 -19.41 19.71 1.78
C LYS A 381 -18.82 18.74 2.81
N PRO A 382 -18.41 19.20 4.00
CA PRO A 382 -17.70 18.38 5.00
C PRO A 382 -18.46 17.14 5.45
N ALA A 383 -19.80 17.16 5.43
CA ALA A 383 -20.63 16.02 5.81
C ALA A 383 -20.71 14.91 4.74
N LYS A 384 -20.17 15.11 3.53
CA LYS A 384 -20.17 14.13 2.43
C LYS A 384 -18.98 13.18 2.51
N ILE A 385 -19.10 12.03 1.84
CA ILE A 385 -18.11 10.96 1.85
C ILE A 385 -17.30 10.90 0.54
N PRO A 386 -16.07 10.35 0.56
CA PRO A 386 -15.38 9.79 1.73
C PRO A 386 -14.91 10.86 2.74
N PRO A 387 -14.85 10.55 4.05
CA PRO A 387 -14.42 11.50 5.08
C PRO A 387 -12.89 11.51 5.18
N PHE A 388 -12.23 11.90 4.09
CA PHE A 388 -10.79 12.21 4.07
C PHE A 388 -10.57 13.70 3.81
N TYR A 389 -9.48 14.23 4.34
CA TYR A 389 -8.98 15.57 3.97
C TYR A 389 -8.69 15.62 2.46
N GLY A 390 -8.69 16.82 1.89
CA GLY A 390 -8.46 17.07 0.47
C GLY A 390 -7.12 17.76 0.21
N ASP A 391 -6.83 18.02 -1.06
CA ASP A 391 -5.55 18.58 -1.51
C ASP A 391 -5.29 20.01 -0.99
N ALA A 392 -6.35 20.77 -0.72
CA ALA A 392 -6.27 22.17 -0.23
C ALA A 392 -6.37 22.29 1.30
N PHE A 393 -6.49 21.16 2.01
CA PHE A 393 -6.66 21.18 3.46
C PHE A 393 -5.51 21.94 4.15
N GLY A 394 -5.87 22.80 5.11
CA GLY A 394 -4.92 23.54 5.93
C GLY A 394 -4.33 24.78 5.27
N ASP A 395 -4.45 24.91 3.95
CA ASP A 395 -4.00 26.09 3.21
C ASP A 395 -5.05 27.19 3.13
N PHE A 396 -6.31 26.78 3.00
CA PHE A 396 -7.48 27.63 2.84
C PHE A 396 -8.63 27.09 3.70
N SER A 397 -9.74 27.83 3.75
CA SER A 397 -10.93 27.39 4.48
C SER A 397 -12.20 27.51 3.63
N GLY A 398 -13.03 26.48 3.71
CA GLY A 398 -14.32 26.44 3.03
C GLY A 398 -14.21 26.13 1.53
N LEU A 399 -13.09 25.60 1.06
CA LEU A 399 -12.92 25.20 -0.33
C LEU A 399 -13.53 23.81 -0.59
N PRO A 400 -14.03 23.53 -1.80
CA PRO A 400 -14.58 22.23 -2.14
C PRO A 400 -13.57 21.07 -2.05
N ASN A 401 -12.29 21.37 -2.22
CA ASN A 401 -11.17 20.45 -2.15
C ASN A 401 -10.45 20.47 -0.78
N ASP A 402 -11.07 21.04 0.27
CA ASP A 402 -10.65 20.83 1.67
C ASP A 402 -10.86 19.36 2.10
N GLU A 403 -11.74 18.64 1.40
CA GLU A 403 -11.99 17.21 1.60
C GLU A 403 -11.92 16.44 0.27
N LEU A 404 -11.48 15.18 0.34
CA LEU A 404 -11.34 14.31 -0.83
C LEU A 404 -12.70 13.97 -1.44
N ALA A 405 -12.83 14.10 -2.76
CA ALA A 405 -13.88 13.45 -3.53
C ALA A 405 -13.37 12.14 -4.16
N VAL A 406 -14.28 11.21 -4.46
CA VAL A 406 -13.97 10.14 -5.43
C VAL A 406 -13.66 10.76 -6.79
N THR A 407 -12.98 10.03 -7.68
CA THR A 407 -12.66 10.56 -9.01
C THR A 407 -13.91 10.89 -9.82
N ALA A 408 -13.79 11.75 -10.85
CA ALA A 408 -14.92 12.12 -11.71
C ALA A 408 -15.57 10.89 -12.36
N THR A 409 -14.75 9.93 -12.80
CA THR A 409 -15.20 8.63 -13.32
C THR A 409 -15.95 7.82 -12.26
N GLN A 410 -15.39 7.67 -11.05
CA GLN A 410 -16.05 6.94 -9.96
C GLN A 410 -17.40 7.59 -9.61
N TYR A 411 -17.47 8.92 -9.54
CA TYR A 411 -18.70 9.66 -9.28
C TYR A 411 -19.73 9.46 -10.40
N ALA A 412 -19.31 9.53 -11.67
CA ALA A 412 -20.18 9.30 -12.82
C ALA A 412 -20.76 7.88 -12.83
N PHE A 413 -19.95 6.87 -12.48
CA PHE A 413 -20.41 5.50 -12.33
C PHE A 413 -21.38 5.33 -11.15
N LEU A 414 -21.09 5.94 -9.99
CA LEU A 414 -22.02 5.94 -8.85
C LEU A 414 -23.36 6.59 -9.22
N ARG A 415 -23.36 7.66 -10.03
CA ARG A 415 -24.57 8.31 -10.53
C ARG A 415 -25.38 7.38 -11.44
N GLN A 416 -24.75 6.72 -12.40
CA GLN A 416 -25.41 5.74 -13.29
C GLN A 416 -25.97 4.55 -12.50
N TRP A 417 -25.18 4.01 -11.57
CA TRP A 417 -25.62 2.97 -10.65
C TRP A 417 -26.85 3.40 -9.82
N ALA A 418 -26.85 4.62 -9.28
CA ALA A 418 -27.97 5.16 -8.54
C ALA A 418 -29.25 5.21 -9.39
N ALA A 419 -29.12 5.64 -10.66
CA ALA A 419 -30.21 5.65 -11.64
C ALA A 419 -30.70 4.24 -12.04
N GLY A 420 -29.96 3.19 -11.69
CA GLY A 420 -30.28 1.80 -12.07
C GLY A 420 -29.66 1.36 -13.39
N ASP A 421 -28.77 2.17 -13.96
CA ASP A 421 -28.08 1.88 -15.21
C ASP A 421 -26.68 1.32 -14.96
N PHE A 422 -26.60 0.03 -14.65
CA PHE A 422 -25.34 -0.66 -14.35
C PHE A 422 -25.44 -2.16 -14.64
N GLU A 423 -24.29 -2.82 -14.78
CA GLU A 423 -24.23 -4.27 -14.93
C GLU A 423 -24.46 -4.97 -13.59
N ARG A 424 -25.46 -5.85 -13.57
CA ARG A 424 -25.93 -6.58 -12.37
C ARG A 424 -25.18 -7.89 -12.20
N ASP A 425 -23.86 -7.78 -12.23
CA ASP A 425 -22.92 -8.89 -12.29
C ASP A 425 -22.48 -9.39 -10.91
N TRP A 426 -23.03 -8.84 -9.83
CA TRP A 426 -22.73 -9.30 -8.47
C TRP A 426 -23.05 -10.77 -8.29
N ARG A 427 -22.01 -11.55 -7.95
CA ARG A 427 -22.10 -12.97 -7.57
C ARG A 427 -21.47 -13.23 -6.20
N GLY A 428 -21.24 -12.17 -5.43
CA GLY A 428 -20.43 -12.17 -4.21
C GLY A 428 -19.01 -11.67 -4.48
N ARG A 429 -18.28 -11.44 -3.39
CA ARG A 429 -16.90 -10.96 -3.43
C ARG A 429 -16.03 -11.94 -4.23
N ARG A 430 -15.38 -11.46 -5.29
CA ARG A 430 -14.51 -12.28 -6.13
C ARG A 430 -13.31 -12.73 -5.30
N ARG A 431 -12.93 -14.00 -5.43
CA ARG A 431 -11.66 -14.47 -4.89
C ARG A 431 -10.54 -13.94 -5.79
N PRO A 432 -9.52 -13.27 -5.23
CA PRO A 432 -8.33 -12.90 -5.98
C PRO A 432 -7.74 -14.13 -6.67
N ARG A 433 -7.24 -13.94 -7.89
CA ARG A 433 -6.62 -15.00 -8.68
C ARG A 433 -5.13 -14.73 -8.75
N PRO A 434 -4.27 -15.71 -8.42
CA PRO A 434 -2.83 -15.58 -8.64
C PRO A 434 -2.53 -15.32 -10.12
N LEU A 435 -1.49 -14.53 -10.40
CA LEU A 435 -1.07 -14.15 -11.76
C LEU A 435 -0.92 -15.37 -12.68
N SER A 436 -0.32 -16.45 -12.17
CA SER A 436 -0.07 -17.70 -12.91
C SER A 436 -1.33 -18.41 -13.41
N THR A 437 -2.50 -18.07 -12.86
CA THR A 437 -3.80 -18.65 -13.28
C THR A 437 -4.50 -17.81 -14.34
N LEU A 438 -3.98 -16.61 -14.64
CA LEU A 438 -4.49 -15.74 -15.69
C LEU A 438 -3.91 -16.15 -17.05
N ALA A 439 -4.69 -15.97 -18.12
CA ALA A 439 -4.16 -16.09 -19.47
C ALA A 439 -3.02 -15.09 -19.67
N VAL A 440 -1.97 -15.48 -20.40
CA VAL A 440 -0.76 -14.66 -20.61
C VAL A 440 -1.11 -13.26 -21.11
N SER A 441 -2.08 -13.13 -22.01
CA SER A 441 -2.54 -11.85 -22.55
C SER A 441 -3.15 -10.90 -21.51
N ALA A 442 -3.59 -11.41 -20.35
CA ALA A 442 -4.20 -10.63 -19.27
C ALA A 442 -3.25 -10.38 -18.09
N GLN A 443 -2.08 -11.03 -18.07
CA GLN A 443 -1.10 -10.88 -16.99
C GLN A 443 -0.50 -9.46 -16.92
N PRO A 444 -0.16 -8.78 -18.05
CA PRO A 444 0.38 -7.43 -18.00
C PRO A 444 -0.55 -6.40 -17.31
N GLU A 445 -1.82 -6.35 -17.70
CA GLU A 445 -2.82 -5.46 -17.07
C GLU A 445 -3.01 -5.79 -15.58
N ALA A 446 -3.00 -7.08 -15.24
CA ALA A 446 -3.08 -7.51 -13.84
C ALA A 446 -1.89 -7.01 -13.01
N LEU A 447 -0.68 -7.05 -13.56
CA LEU A 447 0.53 -6.52 -12.91
C LEU A 447 0.42 -5.00 -12.71
N ASP A 448 0.09 -4.25 -13.76
CA ASP A 448 -0.04 -2.79 -13.68
C ASP A 448 -1.09 -2.37 -12.64
N ARG A 449 -2.26 -3.01 -12.69
CA ARG A 449 -3.34 -2.75 -11.73
C ARG A 449 -2.95 -3.15 -10.31
N ALA A 450 -2.30 -4.29 -10.10
CA ALA A 450 -1.92 -4.74 -8.76
C ALA A 450 -1.02 -3.74 -8.03
N HIS A 451 -0.05 -3.16 -8.75
CA HIS A 451 0.86 -2.18 -8.19
C HIS A 451 0.19 -0.82 -7.94
N LEU A 452 -0.64 -0.34 -8.88
CA LEU A 452 -1.31 0.96 -8.74
C LEU A 452 -2.51 0.94 -7.77
N GLU A 453 -3.18 -0.20 -7.60
CA GLU A 453 -4.20 -0.36 -6.55
C GLU A 453 -3.56 -0.40 -5.15
N ASP A 454 -2.33 -0.91 -5.04
CA ASP A 454 -1.58 -0.94 -3.77
C ASP A 454 -0.87 0.39 -3.45
N ILE A 455 -1.24 1.52 -4.05
CA ILE A 455 -0.79 2.84 -3.58
C ILE A 455 -1.94 3.85 -3.61
N LEU A 456 -1.84 4.89 -2.78
CA LEU A 456 -2.94 5.83 -2.56
C LEU A 456 -3.08 6.82 -3.72
N GLY A 457 -4.34 7.17 -4.06
CA GLY A 457 -4.66 8.12 -5.12
C GLY A 457 -5.08 9.51 -4.62
N GLY A 458 -4.98 9.77 -3.31
CA GLY A 458 -5.34 11.05 -2.74
C GLY A 458 -5.70 10.97 -1.25
N PRO A 459 -5.81 12.12 -0.58
CA PRO A 459 -5.46 13.45 -1.10
C PRO A 459 -3.96 13.59 -1.38
N PHE A 460 -3.57 14.60 -2.16
CA PHE A 460 -2.18 14.90 -2.50
C PHE A 460 -1.67 16.11 -1.71
N HIS A 461 -1.33 15.87 -0.45
CA HIS A 461 -0.76 16.88 0.46
C HIS A 461 0.45 16.40 1.29
N PRO A 462 1.51 15.80 0.69
CA PRO A 462 1.70 15.44 -0.72
C PRO A 462 1.13 14.08 -1.12
N GLY A 463 0.74 13.24 -0.15
CA GLY A 463 0.45 11.81 -0.37
C GLY A 463 1.43 10.94 0.41
N ILE A 464 1.49 9.64 0.13
CA ILE A 464 2.42 8.71 0.80
C ILE A 464 3.51 8.21 -0.14
N GLU A 465 3.11 7.57 -1.25
CA GLU A 465 4.03 6.91 -2.16
C GLU A 465 4.56 7.83 -3.26
N ILE A 466 3.64 8.45 -3.99
CA ILE A 466 3.85 9.43 -5.07
C ILE A 466 2.66 10.41 -5.06
N THR A 467 2.71 11.47 -5.86
CA THR A 467 1.80 12.62 -5.71
C THR A 467 0.97 12.95 -6.96
N TRP A 468 0.30 14.12 -6.92
CA TRP A 468 -0.61 14.68 -7.93
C TRP A 468 -0.06 14.65 -9.35
N THR A 469 1.26 14.63 -9.56
CA THR A 469 1.86 14.56 -10.90
C THR A 469 1.32 13.39 -11.73
N MET A 470 0.96 12.28 -11.10
CA MET A 470 0.38 11.12 -11.79
C MET A 470 -0.97 11.40 -12.46
N ARG A 471 -1.68 12.48 -12.07
CA ARG A 471 -2.94 12.92 -12.71
C ARG A 471 -2.72 13.92 -13.85
N ARG A 472 -1.49 14.05 -14.36
CA ARG A 472 -1.12 14.96 -15.45
C ARG A 472 -0.85 14.17 -16.74
N ALA A 473 -1.52 14.53 -17.82
CA ALA A 473 -1.38 13.85 -19.12
C ALA A 473 0.06 13.86 -19.66
N SER A 474 0.81 14.94 -19.46
CA SER A 474 2.20 15.12 -19.92
C SER A 474 3.17 14.08 -19.36
N MET A 475 2.84 13.45 -18.22
CA MET A 475 3.69 12.42 -17.61
C MET A 475 3.66 11.09 -18.38
N TRP A 476 2.72 10.91 -19.32
CA TRP A 476 2.38 9.61 -19.90
C TRP A 476 2.61 9.58 -21.42
N LYS A 477 3.42 8.60 -21.85
CA LYS A 477 3.60 8.22 -23.26
C LYS A 477 2.41 7.43 -23.81
N ALA A 478 1.79 6.62 -22.96
CA ALA A 478 0.58 5.86 -23.25
C ALA A 478 -0.10 5.50 -21.92
N PRO A 479 -1.35 5.01 -21.91
CA PRO A 479 -1.98 4.57 -20.67
C PRO A 479 -1.09 3.58 -19.91
N TYR A 480 -0.82 3.93 -18.64
CA TYR A 480 0.06 3.19 -17.73
C TYR A 480 1.56 3.15 -18.11
N ARG A 481 1.99 3.83 -19.18
CA ARG A 481 3.40 3.97 -19.59
C ARG A 481 3.86 5.42 -19.45
N LEU A 482 4.79 5.66 -18.54
CA LEU A 482 5.37 6.99 -18.34
C LEU A 482 6.21 7.41 -19.55
N GLU A 483 6.19 8.70 -19.86
CA GLU A 483 7.12 9.32 -20.81
C GLU A 483 8.50 9.38 -20.15
N LEU A 484 9.49 8.66 -20.70
CA LEU A 484 10.79 8.50 -20.06
C LEU A 484 11.88 9.24 -20.83
N LEU A 485 12.79 9.86 -20.08
CA LEU A 485 14.04 10.34 -20.64
C LEU A 485 14.85 9.17 -21.24
N PRO A 486 15.64 9.42 -22.30
CA PRO A 486 16.61 8.46 -22.83
C PRO A 486 17.53 7.87 -21.75
N GLU A 487 18.05 6.67 -22.00
CA GLU A 487 18.94 6.00 -21.04
C GLU A 487 20.21 6.83 -20.80
N GLY A 488 20.53 7.06 -19.52
CA GLY A 488 21.70 7.85 -19.10
C GLY A 488 21.43 9.34 -18.90
N GLU A 489 20.31 9.86 -19.40
CA GLU A 489 19.92 11.26 -19.16
C GLU A 489 19.34 11.46 -17.75
N GLN A 490 19.50 12.68 -17.23
CA GLN A 490 19.05 13.07 -15.89
C GLN A 490 17.97 14.15 -16.01
N PRO A 491 16.92 14.11 -15.16
CA PRO A 491 15.95 15.20 -15.11
C PRO A 491 16.60 16.47 -14.54
N SER A 492 16.13 17.64 -14.96
CA SER A 492 16.51 18.91 -14.33
C SER A 492 15.94 19.00 -12.91
N ASP A 493 16.78 19.48 -11.98
CA ASP A 493 16.43 19.85 -10.61
C ASP A 493 16.44 21.37 -10.36
N ASP A 494 16.65 22.16 -11.42
CA ASP A 494 16.76 23.62 -11.36
C ASP A 494 15.82 24.27 -12.39
N TYR A 495 14.83 24.97 -11.87
CA TYR A 495 13.86 25.79 -12.60
C TYR A 495 13.90 27.25 -12.10
N GLY A 496 15.01 27.65 -11.45
CA GLY A 496 15.16 28.95 -10.80
C GLY A 496 14.81 28.94 -9.31
N PRO A 497 15.03 30.03 -8.58
CA PRO A 497 14.89 30.07 -7.11
C PRO A 497 13.46 29.84 -6.62
N ILE A 498 12.46 30.05 -7.49
CA ILE A 498 11.04 29.86 -7.23
C ILE A 498 10.46 29.06 -8.39
N LEU A 499 9.88 27.89 -8.11
CA LEU A 499 9.06 27.15 -9.06
C LEU A 499 7.62 27.65 -8.97
N ARG A 500 7.14 28.23 -10.06
CA ARG A 500 5.76 28.73 -10.19
C ARG A 500 4.83 27.67 -10.78
N PRO A 501 3.53 27.63 -10.42
CA PRO A 501 2.58 26.69 -10.99
C PRO A 501 2.55 26.70 -12.53
N GLU A 502 2.57 27.87 -13.16
CA GLU A 502 2.52 28.00 -14.63
C GLU A 502 3.76 27.40 -15.29
N GLN A 503 4.94 27.63 -14.71
CA GLN A 503 6.20 27.03 -15.15
C GLN A 503 6.21 25.53 -14.91
N CYS A 504 5.69 25.07 -13.77
CA CYS A 504 5.62 23.66 -13.41
C CYS A 504 4.76 22.85 -14.40
N LEU A 505 3.65 23.43 -14.83
CA LEU A 505 2.68 22.81 -15.74
C LEU A 505 2.98 23.09 -17.23
N GLY A 506 3.89 24.00 -17.54
CA GLY A 506 4.24 24.41 -18.89
C GLY A 506 5.13 23.42 -19.65
N GLU A 507 5.36 23.68 -20.93
CA GLU A 507 6.12 22.81 -21.85
C GLU A 507 7.60 22.67 -21.49
N ASP A 508 8.20 23.67 -20.85
CA ASP A 508 9.57 23.57 -20.32
C ASP A 508 9.61 23.11 -18.87
N GLY A 509 8.47 22.64 -18.35
CA GLY A 509 8.29 22.25 -16.97
C GLY A 509 8.78 20.83 -16.63
N PRO A 510 8.85 20.51 -15.33
CA PRO A 510 9.33 19.22 -14.81
C PRO A 510 8.45 18.00 -15.09
N LEU A 511 7.35 18.17 -15.81
CA LEU A 511 6.32 17.14 -16.01
C LEU A 511 6.27 16.57 -17.43
N GLN A 512 7.22 16.94 -18.30
CA GLN A 512 7.23 16.48 -19.69
C GLN A 512 7.93 15.14 -19.91
N ALA A 513 8.89 14.78 -19.05
CA ALA A 513 9.61 13.53 -19.15
C ALA A 513 10.12 13.09 -17.78
N ASN A 514 10.21 11.77 -17.60
CA ASN A 514 10.57 11.15 -16.33
C ASN A 514 11.93 10.47 -16.44
N GLY A 515 12.86 10.90 -15.61
CA GLY A 515 14.12 10.20 -15.37
C GLY A 515 14.24 9.70 -13.93
N PRO A 516 15.44 9.24 -13.53
CA PRO A 516 15.72 8.80 -12.15
C PRO A 516 15.34 9.88 -11.13
N GLY A 517 14.49 9.55 -10.16
CA GLY A 517 14.08 10.44 -9.06
C GLY A 517 12.94 11.41 -9.38
N SER A 518 12.29 11.31 -10.55
CA SER A 518 11.27 12.28 -10.98
C SER A 518 9.94 12.15 -10.23
N LEU A 519 9.59 10.94 -9.78
CA LEU A 519 8.29 10.68 -9.15
C LEU A 519 8.28 11.00 -7.66
N THR A 520 9.40 10.76 -6.95
CA THR A 520 9.47 10.88 -5.49
C THR A 520 10.04 12.22 -4.99
N ARG A 521 10.65 13.03 -5.88
CA ARG A 521 11.25 14.33 -5.51
C ARG A 521 10.28 15.32 -4.87
N TRP A 522 8.99 15.18 -5.16
CA TRP A 522 7.89 16.01 -4.65
C TRP A 522 7.51 15.72 -3.20
N MET A 523 7.88 14.55 -2.68
CA MET A 523 7.39 14.06 -1.39
C MET A 523 8.10 14.73 -0.20
N GLY A 524 7.60 14.48 1.02
CA GLY A 524 8.22 14.95 2.25
C GLY A 524 9.63 14.40 2.46
N THR A 525 10.50 15.24 3.02
CA THR A 525 11.92 14.96 3.28
C THR A 525 12.26 15.21 4.75
N PRO A 526 12.60 14.17 5.53
CA PRO A 526 12.51 12.76 5.18
C PRO A 526 11.07 12.23 5.31
N TRP A 527 10.73 11.15 4.60
CA TRP A 527 9.36 10.58 4.52
C TRP A 527 8.72 10.25 5.88
N GLN A 528 9.53 9.98 6.91
CA GLN A 528 9.06 9.69 8.26
C GLN A 528 8.32 10.89 8.88
N THR A 529 8.72 12.13 8.56
CA THR A 529 8.10 13.34 9.11
C THR A 529 6.69 13.57 8.57
N ASP A 530 6.48 13.18 7.31
CA ASP A 530 5.19 13.15 6.63
C ASP A 530 4.28 12.08 7.26
N SER A 531 4.82 10.87 7.42
CA SER A 531 4.11 9.75 8.08
C SER A 531 3.68 10.07 9.51
N ALA A 532 4.51 10.76 10.30
CA ALA A 532 4.16 11.19 11.65
C ALA A 532 3.09 12.29 11.71
N SER A 533 2.91 12.99 10.59
CA SER A 533 1.97 14.08 10.43
C SER A 533 0.68 13.64 9.78
N CYS A 534 0.61 12.46 9.14
CA CYS A 534 -0.61 11.89 8.57
C CYS A 534 -1.57 11.36 9.65
N LEU A 535 -2.48 12.21 10.12
CA LEU A 535 -3.44 11.89 11.19
C LEU A 535 -4.89 11.94 10.71
N SER A 536 -5.81 11.95 11.68
CA SER A 536 -7.24 12.18 11.50
C SER A 536 -7.78 13.08 12.60
N GLY A 537 -8.88 13.79 12.33
CA GLY A 537 -9.59 14.58 13.34
C GLY A 537 -8.73 15.68 13.97
N TYR A 538 -8.00 16.48 13.16
CA TYR A 538 -7.25 17.63 13.68
C TYR A 538 -8.15 18.63 14.44
N ASP A 539 -9.42 18.73 14.06
CA ASP A 539 -10.42 19.44 14.84
C ASP A 539 -10.95 18.52 15.95
N ALA A 540 -10.34 18.63 17.13
CA ALA A 540 -10.72 17.86 18.32
C ALA A 540 -12.12 18.20 18.86
N SER A 541 -12.79 19.25 18.35
CA SER A 541 -14.18 19.56 18.71
C SER A 541 -15.20 18.65 18.01
N TYR A 542 -14.78 17.95 16.95
CA TYR A 542 -15.67 17.05 16.22
C TYR A 542 -15.95 15.77 17.01
N TYR A 543 -17.17 15.25 16.87
CA TYR A 543 -17.60 14.07 17.61
C TYR A 543 -16.84 12.79 17.21
N LEU A 544 -16.46 12.67 15.94
CA LEU A 544 -15.67 11.55 15.42
C LEU A 544 -14.28 12.08 15.00
N PRO A 545 -13.21 11.25 15.08
CA PRO A 545 -11.88 11.61 14.61
C PRO A 545 -11.81 11.51 13.08
N LEU A 546 -12.60 12.35 12.42
CA LEU A 546 -12.70 12.49 10.97
C LEU A 546 -12.63 13.98 10.62
N PRO A 547 -12.18 14.35 9.41
CA PRO A 547 -11.67 13.48 8.36
C PRO A 547 -10.32 12.79 8.70
N SER A 548 -9.91 11.81 7.90
CA SER A 548 -8.57 11.20 7.96
C SER A 548 -7.72 11.64 6.75
N PHE A 549 -6.40 11.50 6.80
CA PHE A 549 -5.55 11.58 5.59
C PHE A 549 -5.43 10.22 4.89
N TRP A 550 -4.51 9.37 5.36
CA TRP A 550 -4.10 8.15 4.64
C TRP A 550 -4.12 6.90 5.53
N ALA A 551 -5.20 6.70 6.30
CA ALA A 551 -5.33 5.63 7.30
C ALA A 551 -4.98 4.21 6.79
N ALA A 552 -5.21 3.91 5.51
CA ALA A 552 -4.89 2.60 4.92
C ALA A 552 -3.37 2.32 4.81
N ARG A 553 -2.53 3.36 4.83
CA ARG A 553 -1.06 3.25 4.82
C ARG A 553 -0.44 3.59 6.16
N ILE A 554 -0.93 4.65 6.80
CA ILE A 554 -0.50 5.11 8.12
C ILE A 554 -1.73 5.07 9.05
N PRO A 555 -1.94 3.98 9.81
CA PRO A 555 -3.11 3.83 10.65
C PRO A 555 -3.26 4.94 11.70
N ASN A 556 -4.49 5.35 12.00
CA ASN A 556 -4.80 6.33 13.06
C ASN A 556 -5.15 5.62 14.36
N GLU A 557 -6.20 4.78 14.34
CA GLU A 557 -6.60 3.94 15.46
C GLU A 557 -6.80 2.48 15.02
N VAL A 558 -6.30 1.52 15.82
CA VAL A 558 -6.19 0.11 15.43
C VAL A 558 -6.81 -0.82 16.46
N LEU A 559 -7.28 -2.00 16.03
CA LEU A 559 -7.56 -3.10 16.95
C LEU A 559 -6.22 -3.67 17.45
N SER A 560 -5.89 -3.40 18.72
CA SER A 560 -4.65 -3.90 19.31
C SER A 560 -4.66 -5.42 19.43
N ARG A 561 -3.48 -6.05 19.41
CA ARG A 561 -3.33 -7.49 19.69
C ARG A 561 -4.01 -7.90 21.00
N PHE A 562 -3.83 -7.10 22.06
CA PHE A 562 -4.44 -7.39 23.36
C PHE A 562 -5.97 -7.35 23.27
N GLY A 563 -6.55 -6.31 22.66
CA GLY A 563 -8.00 -6.21 22.45
C GLY A 563 -8.55 -7.39 21.64
N TYR A 564 -7.85 -7.80 20.58
CA TYR A 564 -8.20 -9.00 19.82
C TYR A 564 -8.18 -10.27 20.68
N GLU A 565 -7.09 -10.52 21.43
CA GLU A 565 -6.96 -11.69 22.31
C GLU A 565 -8.06 -11.74 23.38
N ARG A 566 -8.40 -10.61 24.01
CA ARG A 566 -9.53 -10.54 24.95
C ARG A 566 -10.88 -10.78 24.24
N SER A 567 -11.10 -10.21 23.06
CA SER A 567 -12.33 -10.42 22.29
C SER A 567 -12.51 -11.88 21.84
N ALA A 568 -11.42 -12.63 21.71
CA ALA A 568 -11.43 -14.06 21.39
C ALA A 568 -11.55 -14.97 22.62
N ASP A 569 -11.41 -14.43 23.84
CA ASP A 569 -11.48 -15.22 25.08
C ASP A 569 -12.94 -15.59 25.41
N THR A 570 -13.29 -16.87 25.21
CA THR A 570 -14.63 -17.39 25.47
C THR A 570 -14.99 -17.47 26.95
N LYS A 571 -14.05 -17.22 27.87
CA LYS A 571 -14.30 -17.13 29.31
C LYS A 571 -14.90 -15.78 29.72
N LEU A 572 -14.82 -14.77 28.86
CA LEU A 572 -15.42 -13.45 29.08
C LEU A 572 -16.88 -13.41 28.64
N THR A 573 -17.64 -12.52 29.27
CA THR A 573 -19.01 -12.23 28.83
C THR A 573 -19.01 -11.59 27.44
N GLU A 574 -20.12 -11.74 26.71
CA GLU A 574 -20.27 -11.14 25.39
C GLU A 574 -20.02 -9.62 25.40
N ALA A 575 -20.57 -8.92 26.40
CA ALA A 575 -20.37 -7.48 26.56
C ALA A 575 -18.89 -7.11 26.81
N GLN A 576 -18.15 -7.90 27.59
CA GLN A 576 -16.71 -7.69 27.78
C GLN A 576 -15.94 -7.90 26.47
N ARG A 577 -16.23 -8.99 25.75
CA ARG A 577 -15.60 -9.29 24.46
C ARG A 577 -15.87 -8.18 23.44
N GLN A 578 -17.10 -7.67 23.39
CA GLN A 578 -17.49 -6.57 22.50
C GLN A 578 -16.77 -5.27 22.86
N ARG A 579 -16.62 -4.93 24.15
CA ARG A 579 -15.85 -3.75 24.59
C ARG A 579 -14.40 -3.81 24.09
N HIS A 580 -13.74 -4.96 24.24
CA HIS A 580 -12.35 -5.15 23.78
C HIS A 580 -12.22 -5.10 22.26
N PHE A 581 -13.20 -5.64 21.55
CA PHE A 581 -13.25 -5.60 20.09
C PHE A 581 -13.46 -4.19 19.55
N SER A 582 -14.32 -3.41 20.20
CA SER A 582 -14.66 -2.04 19.79
C SER A 582 -13.62 -1.00 20.23
N LEU A 583 -12.75 -1.32 21.19
CA LEU A 583 -11.70 -0.42 21.64
C LEU A 583 -10.59 -0.30 20.59
N ARG A 584 -10.48 0.88 19.96
CA ARG A 584 -9.39 1.19 19.02
C ARG A 584 -8.30 1.99 19.73
N ALA A 585 -7.07 1.47 19.66
CA ALA A 585 -5.90 2.11 20.25
C ALA A 585 -5.26 3.08 19.26
N TYR A 586 -4.88 4.27 19.70
CA TYR A 586 -4.12 5.22 18.87
C TYR A 586 -2.81 4.61 18.40
N TRP A 587 -2.54 4.60 17.09
CA TRP A 587 -1.43 3.83 16.52
C TRP A 587 -0.06 4.41 16.89
N LEU A 588 0.08 5.74 16.94
CA LEU A 588 1.34 6.44 17.26
C LEU A 588 1.59 6.64 18.77
N ARG A 589 0.86 5.92 19.63
CA ARG A 589 0.90 6.07 21.11
C ARG A 589 2.25 5.81 21.78
N ASP A 590 3.26 5.38 21.04
CA ASP A 590 4.64 5.14 21.53
C ASP A 590 5.63 6.24 21.17
N LEU A 591 5.21 7.18 20.32
CA LEU A 591 6.00 8.34 19.96
C LEU A 591 5.59 9.53 20.84
N ALA A 592 6.38 10.59 20.82
CA ALA A 592 6.03 11.84 21.47
C ALA A 592 4.61 12.32 21.11
N PRO A 593 3.91 12.96 22.06
CA PRO A 593 2.48 13.22 21.96
C PRO A 593 2.09 14.20 20.86
N ASP A 594 2.97 15.10 20.39
CA ASP A 594 2.69 16.02 19.28
C ASP A 594 3.94 16.64 18.64
N GLY A 595 3.70 17.46 17.60
CA GLY A 595 4.65 18.39 17.02
C GLY A 595 5.90 17.76 16.40
N ASN A 596 7.00 18.53 16.44
CA ASN A 596 8.29 18.14 15.89
C ASN A 596 8.94 16.97 16.66
N ALA A 597 8.68 16.85 17.96
CA ALA A 597 9.17 15.73 18.76
C ALA A 597 8.66 14.39 18.22
N ARG A 598 7.37 14.31 17.85
CA ARG A 598 6.81 13.08 17.25
C ARG A 598 7.46 12.76 15.91
N ARG A 599 7.68 13.78 15.07
CA ARG A 599 8.34 13.61 13.77
C ARG A 599 9.77 13.12 13.92
N GLN A 600 10.51 13.67 14.87
CA GLN A 600 11.85 13.21 15.23
C GLN A 600 11.84 11.76 15.72
N ASP A 601 10.89 11.41 16.59
CA ASP A 601 10.72 10.04 17.08
C ASP A 601 10.40 9.07 15.94
N MET A 602 9.59 9.48 14.96
CA MET A 602 9.27 8.66 13.80
C MET A 602 10.51 8.38 12.94
N VAL A 603 11.40 9.35 12.74
CA VAL A 603 12.68 9.14 12.05
C VAL A 603 13.46 8.00 12.71
N ALA A 604 13.52 7.96 14.04
CA ALA A 604 14.28 6.94 14.78
C ALA A 604 13.53 5.61 14.98
N ASN A 605 12.20 5.63 15.08
CA ASN A 605 11.41 4.54 15.64
C ASN A 605 10.30 4.00 14.72
N TRP A 606 10.19 4.44 13.47
CA TRP A 606 9.15 3.98 12.52
C TRP A 606 9.00 2.44 12.51
N TRP A 607 10.13 1.72 12.44
CA TRP A 607 10.15 0.26 12.38
C TRP A 607 9.68 -0.43 13.66
N LYS A 608 9.54 0.28 14.78
CA LYS A 608 9.03 -0.26 16.06
C LYS A 608 7.51 -0.29 16.13
N LEU A 609 6.82 0.51 15.29
CA LEU A 609 5.36 0.59 15.23
C LEU A 609 4.75 -0.71 14.67
N GLY A 610 3.50 -1.00 15.04
CA GLY A 610 2.83 -2.23 14.61
C GLY A 610 2.36 -2.19 13.14
N VAL A 611 2.36 -3.34 12.48
CA VAL A 611 1.75 -3.54 11.15
C VAL A 611 0.37 -4.16 11.33
N VAL A 612 -0.66 -3.56 10.73
CA VAL A 612 -2.05 -3.99 10.79
C VAL A 612 -2.30 -5.09 9.76
N ALA A 613 -2.50 -6.31 10.23
CA ALA A 613 -2.52 -7.51 9.41
C ALA A 613 -3.81 -8.32 9.60
N PRO A 614 -4.26 -9.06 8.56
CA PRO A 614 -5.46 -9.87 8.64
C PRO A 614 -5.34 -11.02 9.66
N ARG A 615 -6.46 -11.33 10.31
CA ARG A 615 -6.69 -12.43 11.24
C ARG A 615 -8.08 -13.00 11.10
N PRO A 616 -8.30 -14.28 11.40
CA PRO A 616 -9.66 -14.80 11.57
C PRO A 616 -10.45 -13.95 12.56
N ALA A 617 -11.72 -13.71 12.27
CA ALA A 617 -12.58 -13.03 13.24
C ALA A 617 -12.69 -13.86 14.54
N PRO A 618 -12.74 -13.19 15.73
CA PRO A 618 -12.94 -13.88 16.99
C PRO A 618 -14.22 -14.74 16.98
N ARG A 619 -14.10 -16.04 17.29
CA ARG A 619 -15.24 -16.96 17.36
C ARG A 619 -15.85 -16.97 18.76
N GLY A 620 -17.17 -17.10 18.85
CA GLY A 620 -17.90 -17.20 20.12
C GLY A 620 -19.40 -17.41 19.88
N LYS A 621 -20.20 -17.39 20.95
CA LYS A 621 -21.68 -17.54 20.85
C LYS A 621 -22.34 -16.40 20.07
N ALA A 622 -21.77 -15.20 20.13
CA ALA A 622 -22.13 -14.07 19.29
C ALA A 622 -21.00 -13.73 18.32
N ASN A 623 -21.37 -13.47 17.07
CA ASN A 623 -20.47 -12.98 16.05
C ASN A 623 -20.17 -11.51 16.33
N LEU A 624 -18.90 -11.19 16.60
CA LEU A 624 -18.46 -9.80 16.82
C LEU A 624 -18.19 -9.05 15.51
N SER A 625 -18.22 -9.78 14.39
CA SER A 625 -17.95 -9.26 13.05
C SER A 625 -18.75 -10.06 12.03
N ASP A 626 -19.31 -9.38 11.04
CA ASP A 626 -19.94 -10.00 9.87
C ASP A 626 -18.87 -10.49 8.87
N SER A 627 -17.66 -9.96 9.00
CA SER A 627 -16.50 -10.40 8.24
C SER A 627 -15.86 -11.65 8.84
N ARG A 628 -15.41 -12.58 7.98
CA ARG A 628 -14.61 -13.75 8.40
C ARG A 628 -13.19 -13.39 8.84
N VAL A 629 -12.72 -12.21 8.43
CA VAL A 629 -11.38 -11.71 8.64
C VAL A 629 -11.48 -10.31 9.24
N VAL A 630 -10.70 -10.07 10.29
CA VAL A 630 -10.48 -8.77 10.93
C VAL A 630 -9.02 -8.37 10.75
N TRP A 631 -8.70 -7.11 10.96
CA TRP A 631 -7.31 -6.63 10.89
C TRP A 631 -6.87 -6.17 12.28
N ILE A 632 -5.71 -6.67 12.71
CA ILE A 632 -5.17 -6.40 14.04
C ILE A 632 -3.76 -5.85 13.93
N GLU A 633 -3.37 -5.02 14.88
CA GLU A 633 -2.00 -4.58 15.03
C GLU A 633 -1.08 -5.75 15.45
N THR A 634 -0.03 -5.99 14.68
CA THR A 634 0.97 -7.04 14.89
C THR A 634 2.38 -6.48 14.89
N GLY A 635 3.34 -7.16 15.51
CA GLY A 635 4.75 -6.77 15.42
C GLY A 635 5.12 -5.43 16.09
N ARG A 636 4.23 -4.82 16.88
CA ARG A 636 4.57 -3.67 17.75
C ARG A 636 5.67 -4.08 18.71
N ASN A 637 6.69 -3.24 18.88
CA ASN A 637 7.88 -3.57 19.67
C ASN A 637 7.51 -3.98 21.11
N ALA A 638 8.09 -5.09 21.57
CA ALA A 638 7.76 -5.69 22.86
C ALA A 638 8.10 -4.79 24.06
N GLN A 639 9.09 -3.90 23.93
CA GLN A 639 9.45 -2.93 24.97
C GLN A 639 8.26 -2.01 25.34
N TYR A 640 7.40 -1.69 24.37
CA TYR A 640 6.20 -0.88 24.60
C TYR A 640 5.04 -1.66 25.24
N THR A 641 5.20 -2.96 25.52
CA THR A 641 4.15 -3.82 26.10
C THR A 641 4.57 -4.56 27.36
N LYS A 642 5.87 -4.62 27.67
CA LYS A 642 6.43 -5.53 28.68
C LYS A 642 5.86 -5.29 30.08
N ASP A 643 5.51 -4.05 30.42
CA ASP A 643 5.13 -3.67 31.79
C ASP A 643 3.83 -2.84 31.90
N ASP A 644 2.90 -2.97 30.95
CA ASP A 644 1.65 -2.21 30.93
C ASP A 644 0.80 -2.47 32.21
N PRO A 645 0.71 -1.50 33.16
CA PRO A 645 -0.04 -1.69 34.39
C PRO A 645 -1.55 -1.74 34.16
N THR A 646 -2.05 -1.07 33.11
CA THR A 646 -3.49 -1.00 32.82
C THR A 646 -4.02 -2.33 32.27
N ARG A 647 -3.21 -3.07 31.49
CA ARG A 647 -3.52 -4.46 31.12
C ARG A 647 -3.66 -5.36 32.34
N ARG A 648 -2.75 -5.23 33.31
CA ARG A 648 -2.80 -6.00 34.56
C ARG A 648 -4.05 -5.66 35.38
N GLN A 649 -4.44 -4.38 35.43
CA GLN A 649 -5.68 -3.95 36.08
C GLN A 649 -6.91 -4.58 35.43
N ILE A 650 -7.02 -4.57 34.10
CA ILE A 650 -8.12 -5.21 33.36
C ILE A 650 -8.19 -6.71 33.68
N ILE A 651 -7.07 -7.43 33.57
CA ILE A 651 -7.02 -8.88 33.85
C ILE A 651 -7.43 -9.17 35.29
N ALA A 652 -6.99 -8.36 36.26
CA ALA A 652 -7.37 -8.52 37.66
C ALA A 652 -8.87 -8.28 37.89
N ALA A 653 -9.45 -7.25 37.26
CA ALA A 653 -10.88 -6.96 37.36
C ALA A 653 -11.73 -8.08 36.74
N GLU A 654 -11.34 -8.59 35.57
CA GLU A 654 -12.04 -9.69 34.89
C GLU A 654 -12.01 -10.99 35.69
N ARG A 655 -10.93 -11.26 36.44
CA ARG A 655 -10.86 -12.42 37.36
C ARG A 655 -11.77 -12.27 38.59
N ARG A 656 -12.02 -11.04 39.04
CA ARG A 656 -12.92 -10.76 40.19
C ARG A 656 -14.40 -10.75 39.80
N VAL A 657 -14.71 -10.44 38.54
CA VAL A 657 -16.07 -10.21 38.02
C VAL A 657 -16.52 -11.32 37.05
N GLY A 658 -15.66 -12.28 36.72
CA GLY A 658 -15.99 -13.41 35.85
C GLY A 658 -17.17 -14.23 36.40
N PRO A 659 -17.95 -14.91 35.54
CA PRO A 659 -19.07 -15.72 36.01
C PRO A 659 -18.55 -16.71 37.04
N ALA A 660 -19.15 -16.70 38.23
CA ALA A 660 -18.93 -17.74 39.21
C ALA A 660 -19.22 -19.06 38.49
N LEU A 661 -18.16 -19.83 38.21
CA LEU A 661 -18.33 -21.23 37.93
C LEU A 661 -18.77 -21.83 39.25
N ASP A 662 -20.06 -22.14 39.37
CA ASP A 662 -20.58 -22.91 40.48
C ASP A 662 -19.72 -24.18 40.63
N GLY A 663 -19.01 -24.28 41.76
CA GLY A 663 -18.25 -25.48 42.11
C GLY A 663 -16.86 -25.23 42.71
N GLN A 664 -16.84 -24.98 44.02
CA GLN A 664 -15.81 -25.37 44.99
C GLN A 664 -14.31 -25.29 44.61
N GLY A 665 -13.67 -24.29 45.20
CA GLY A 665 -12.31 -24.26 45.77
C GLY A 665 -11.25 -25.28 45.32
N LYS A 666 -10.14 -24.75 44.77
CA LYS A 666 -8.80 -24.84 45.37
C LYS A 666 -7.86 -23.88 44.64
N ALA A 667 -7.04 -23.18 45.41
CA ALA A 667 -5.98 -22.32 44.90
C ALA A 667 -4.82 -23.20 44.43
N ASP A 668 -4.56 -23.23 43.12
CA ASP A 668 -3.37 -23.88 42.57
C ASP A 668 -2.33 -22.83 42.16
N SER A 669 -1.22 -22.87 42.88
CA SER A 669 0.04 -22.18 42.63
C SER A 669 0.90 -23.01 41.67
N HIS A 670 0.94 -22.69 40.37
CA HIS A 670 2.07 -23.11 39.51
C HIS A 670 2.26 -22.12 38.36
N LEU A 671 3.31 -21.30 38.49
CA LEU A 671 3.98 -20.64 37.37
C LEU A 671 5.39 -21.23 37.33
N ASP A 672 5.59 -22.28 36.51
CA ASP A 672 6.93 -22.69 36.10
C ASP A 672 7.26 -22.02 34.77
N GLY A 673 8.28 -21.16 34.80
CA GLY A 673 9.01 -20.70 33.61
C GLY A 673 10.19 -21.65 33.31
N PRO A 674 10.64 -21.74 32.05
CA PRO A 674 11.81 -22.55 31.72
C PRO A 674 13.09 -21.91 32.27
N LYS A 675 13.85 -22.70 33.04
CA LYS A 675 15.17 -22.35 33.58
C LYS A 675 16.23 -22.43 32.48
N HIS A 676 16.90 -21.32 32.19
CA HIS A 676 18.28 -21.33 31.74
C HIS A 676 19.09 -20.38 32.61
N ALA A 677 20.07 -20.96 33.33
CA ALA A 677 21.03 -20.25 34.16
C ALA A 677 22.20 -19.73 33.29
N PRO A 678 22.70 -18.51 33.53
CA PRO A 678 24.04 -18.10 33.12
C PRO A 678 25.05 -18.39 34.25
N PRO A 679 26.35 -18.61 33.94
CA PRO A 679 27.38 -18.67 34.96
C PRO A 679 27.80 -17.25 35.38
N GLU A 680 27.97 -17.08 36.70
CA GLU A 680 28.53 -15.90 37.33
C GLU A 680 30.06 -15.85 37.18
N GLY A 681 30.58 -14.63 37.07
CA GLY A 681 31.99 -14.29 37.18
C GLY A 681 32.12 -12.77 37.37
N GLU A 682 32.54 -12.38 38.57
CA GLU A 682 32.76 -11.03 39.07
C GLU A 682 33.71 -10.20 38.21
N ASP A 683 33.47 -8.88 38.08
CA ASP A 683 34.30 -7.86 38.76
C ASP A 683 33.73 -6.45 38.44
N ALA A 684 33.36 -5.72 39.49
CA ALA A 684 32.79 -4.38 39.41
C ALA A 684 33.86 -3.34 39.78
N ARG A 685 34.32 -2.57 38.80
CA ARG A 685 35.00 -1.28 39.05
C ARG A 685 34.12 -0.12 38.60
N SER A 686 33.71 0.65 39.61
CA SER A 686 32.98 1.90 39.57
C SER A 686 33.76 3.06 38.95
N VAL A 687 33.09 3.90 38.15
CA VAL A 687 33.40 5.34 37.97
C VAL A 687 32.07 6.12 37.81
N PRO A 688 31.86 7.29 38.46
CA PRO A 688 30.54 7.84 38.72
C PRO A 688 30.05 8.84 37.66
N ILE A 689 28.78 8.74 37.26
CA ILE A 689 28.08 9.76 36.46
C ILE A 689 27.47 10.80 37.41
N ALA A 690 27.94 12.04 37.27
CA ALA A 690 27.46 13.20 38.02
C ALA A 690 25.98 13.51 37.71
N LYS A 691 25.14 13.52 38.74
CA LYS A 691 23.78 14.05 38.71
C LYS A 691 23.83 15.59 38.67
N ARG A 692 23.36 16.21 37.60
CA ARG A 692 22.92 17.62 37.64
C ARG A 692 21.40 17.69 37.57
N ARG A 693 20.80 18.04 38.72
CA ARG A 693 19.44 18.58 38.83
C ARG A 693 19.38 19.91 38.07
N ARG A 694 18.42 20.08 37.17
CA ARG A 694 17.97 21.41 36.74
C ARG A 694 16.58 21.68 37.30
N ARG A 695 16.49 22.77 38.07
CA ARG A 695 15.25 23.40 38.54
C ARG A 695 14.50 23.93 37.32
N TYR A 696 13.19 23.71 37.29
CA TYR A 696 12.28 24.47 36.44
C TYR A 696 11.98 25.81 37.12
N THR A 697 12.25 26.92 36.44
CA THR A 697 11.67 28.23 36.73
C THR A 697 10.50 28.46 35.78
N ARG A 698 9.52 29.21 36.27
CA ARG A 698 8.16 29.36 35.73
C ARG A 698 8.04 30.78 35.18
N GLU A 699 8.26 30.93 33.88
CA GLU A 699 8.12 32.12 33.00
C GLU A 699 8.52 31.53 31.63
N ASP A 700 7.62 31.24 30.69
CA ASP A 700 6.73 32.17 29.99
C ASP A 700 5.33 31.58 29.75
N ARG A 701 4.35 32.47 29.84
CA ARG A 701 2.96 32.26 29.41
C ARG A 701 2.81 32.56 27.93
#